data_AF-A0A917ZDJ9-F1
#
_entry.id   AF-A0A917ZDJ9-F1
#
_cell.length_a   1.000
_cell.length_b   1.000
_cell.length_c   1.000
_cell.angle_alpha   90.00
_cell.angle_beta   90.00
_cell.angle_gamma   90.00
#
_symmetry.space_group_name_H-M   'P 1'
#
loop_
_entity.id
_entity.type
_entity.pdbx_description
1 polymer ?
#
loop_
_entity_poly.entity_id
_entity_poly.type
_entity_poly.pdbx_seq_one_letter_code
_entity_poly.pdbx_strand_id
1 'polypeptide(L)'
;MSQCGRPGCAGTVEDDGLGNLYCDTCGLAPVGGGAAGRGAAGRGAGGGGAGGGGAGGGGAGGSRSGAGSGSGGAGGSGAGGSGAAAGGACGSSGSRLPGPASPGSSRSSSSSVRSSRSSTRSSRSTNSSRSVSGRLSRSLSGRSSTSVSVRSSRSGGSGATRGRLGVGLVSVPAVPSADPRAAVLADPQVPERKRFCSRCDAPVGRGRSDRPGRTEGFCTKCGNAYSFSPKLRPGDVVHGQYEVAGCIAHGGLGWIYLAVDHAVDDKWVVLKGLLDTGDQDALAAAVAERRFLAQIDHPNIVGIINFVEHLDQSTGTMDGYIVMDYVGGKSLKDIANERRGPDGRREPLPVEQAIAYALESLDALGYLHSRGLVYCDFKVDNAIQQEDRLKIIDLGAVRHVNDEDSAIYGTVGYQAPEVAEIGPSVASDLYTVARTLAVLTFDFQGYTTTYVDSLPDPGGIEVFSRYESFYRLLVRATDPDHERRFSSAEEMSEQLTGVLREVVALQTGRPRPALSTLFGPELRVVDTELMPPDSGGTRGALGALPNSNGTSGTGSGTAANASLPAQRTGAGPAGRPAGAPTVVELDTAAAALALPVPRVDPDDPNAGFLAALMTTAPAELITALRSAPANSPEKRLRELRARIELGDLPAAHRALESLEADRGEDWRVVWYRGLLGLVSGDKETAALAFDAVYDAFPGEPAPKLALGVCAELLGQLDNAAEYYRLVWTTDQSYVSAAFGLARVRLATGDRAGAVQVLESVPDSSIHYTAARVAAVRARLRERSAEERLLDDLRAAAEQTERLGLDQQRRELLAVEVLGSALRWVLAGRNGAAWSSGVSGPPGSSASSGSSGSSGGQSLLGSELSERGLRFGLERSYRVLARLAQQGRERIELVERANLLRPRTWV
;
A
#
# COMPACT_ATOMS: atom_id res chain seq x y z
N MET A 1 -20.31 8.77 -38.11
CA MET A 1 -19.24 7.97 -37.49
C MET A 1 -17.92 8.40 -38.08
N SER A 2 -17.12 9.14 -37.32
CA SER A 2 -15.69 9.36 -37.60
C SER A 2 -14.89 8.25 -36.92
N GLN A 3 -13.73 7.85 -37.46
CA GLN A 3 -12.83 6.91 -36.76
C GLN A 3 -12.12 7.61 -35.59
N CYS A 4 -11.80 6.85 -34.56
CA CYS A 4 -11.05 7.35 -33.41
C CYS A 4 -9.60 7.68 -33.80
N GLY A 5 -9.23 8.96 -33.78
CA GLY A 5 -7.88 9.44 -34.13
C GLY A 5 -6.77 9.07 -33.13
N ARG A 6 -6.93 8.03 -32.31
CA ARG A 6 -5.96 7.57 -31.30
C ARG A 6 -5.19 6.36 -31.85
N PRO A 7 -3.84 6.35 -31.85
CA PRO A 7 -3.05 5.22 -32.35
C PRO A 7 -3.46 3.89 -31.72
N GLY A 8 -3.68 2.86 -32.54
CA GLY A 8 -4.10 1.53 -32.10
C GLY A 8 -5.59 1.37 -31.77
N CYS A 9 -6.40 2.44 -31.79
CA CYS A 9 -7.84 2.34 -31.54
C CYS A 9 -8.63 2.23 -32.85
N ALA A 10 -9.20 1.04 -33.12
CA ALA A 10 -10.03 0.79 -34.30
C ALA A 10 -11.48 1.30 -34.18
N GLY A 11 -11.84 1.90 -33.04
CA GLY A 11 -13.20 2.31 -32.73
C GLY A 11 -13.72 3.52 -33.50
N THR A 12 -15.03 3.72 -33.46
CA THR A 12 -15.71 4.89 -34.04
C THR A 12 -16.16 5.88 -32.95
N VAL A 13 -16.28 7.13 -33.36
CA VAL A 13 -16.69 8.26 -32.52
C VAL A 13 -18.20 8.46 -32.67
N GLU A 14 -18.90 8.40 -31.55
CA GLU A 14 -20.35 8.47 -31.39
C GLU A 14 -20.74 9.54 -30.36
N ASP A 15 -22.02 9.92 -30.34
CA ASP A 15 -22.63 10.83 -29.35
C ASP A 15 -23.26 10.00 -28.22
N ASP A 16 -23.13 10.44 -26.97
CA ASP A 16 -23.71 9.74 -25.81
C ASP A 16 -25.24 9.79 -25.75
N GLY A 17 -25.85 10.76 -26.44
CA GLY A 17 -27.26 11.14 -26.34
C GLY A 17 -27.48 12.41 -25.51
N LEU A 18 -26.41 13.01 -24.97
CA LEU A 18 -26.38 14.26 -24.22
C LEU A 18 -25.54 15.33 -24.94
N GLY A 19 -24.99 15.03 -26.13
CA GLY A 19 -24.18 15.93 -26.94
C GLY A 19 -22.67 15.78 -26.78
N ASN A 20 -22.19 14.77 -26.04
CA ASN A 20 -20.76 14.53 -25.85
C ASN A 20 -20.25 13.44 -26.80
N LEU A 21 -19.20 13.74 -27.56
CA LEU A 21 -18.57 12.80 -28.48
C LEU A 21 -17.54 11.92 -27.75
N TYR A 22 -17.63 10.60 -27.92
CA TYR A 22 -16.71 9.62 -27.34
C TYR A 22 -16.48 8.42 -28.30
N CYS A 23 -15.39 7.67 -28.10
CA CYS A 23 -15.07 6.48 -28.87
C CYS A 23 -15.74 5.22 -28.27
N ASP A 24 -16.44 4.44 -29.11
CA ASP A 24 -17.11 3.18 -28.76
C ASP A 24 -16.18 2.13 -28.09
N THR A 25 -14.90 2.09 -28.47
CA THR A 25 -13.96 1.01 -28.15
C THR A 25 -13.01 1.36 -27.00
N CYS A 26 -12.75 2.64 -26.74
CA CYS A 26 -11.91 3.07 -25.61
C CYS A 26 -12.61 4.00 -24.61
N GLY A 27 -13.83 4.46 -24.89
CA GLY A 27 -14.61 5.31 -23.98
C GLY A 27 -14.14 6.78 -23.89
N LEU A 28 -13.23 7.22 -24.77
CA LEU A 28 -12.56 8.52 -24.68
C LEU A 28 -12.99 9.49 -25.79
N ALA A 29 -13.01 10.79 -25.48
CA ALA A 29 -13.33 11.85 -26.44
C ALA A 29 -12.41 11.84 -27.69
N PRO A 30 -12.92 12.26 -28.86
CA PRO A 30 -12.12 12.36 -30.10
C PRO A 30 -11.00 13.39 -29.97
N VAL A 31 -9.82 13.06 -30.49
CA VAL A 31 -8.67 13.96 -30.47
C VAL A 31 -8.71 14.88 -31.69
N GLY A 32 -9.22 16.10 -31.49
CA GLY A 32 -9.23 17.18 -32.48
C GLY A 32 -10.65 17.55 -32.97
N GLY A 33 -11.11 18.74 -32.58
CA GLY A 33 -12.43 19.26 -32.95
C GLY A 33 -12.85 20.44 -32.06
N GLY A 34 -12.25 21.62 -32.28
CA GLY A 34 -12.60 22.83 -31.53
C GLY A 34 -14.02 23.32 -31.85
N ALA A 35 -14.74 23.82 -30.85
CA ALA A 35 -16.12 24.27 -30.99
C ALA A 35 -16.24 25.50 -31.91
N ALA A 36 -16.97 25.36 -33.02
CA ALA A 36 -17.32 26.46 -33.92
C ALA A 36 -18.68 27.06 -33.51
N GLY A 37 -18.67 28.26 -32.92
CA GLY A 37 -19.88 28.95 -32.49
C GLY A 37 -20.75 29.45 -33.64
N ARG A 38 -22.06 29.65 -33.38
CA ARG A 38 -22.99 30.29 -34.33
C ARG A 38 -22.62 31.76 -34.53
N GLY A 39 -22.12 32.11 -35.72
CA GLY A 39 -21.79 33.48 -36.16
C GLY A 39 -22.17 33.68 -37.63
N ALA A 40 -22.38 34.93 -38.05
CA ALA A 40 -23.09 35.25 -39.30
C ALA A 40 -22.23 35.88 -40.41
N ALA A 41 -22.73 35.74 -41.64
CA ALA A 41 -22.39 36.48 -42.87
C ALA A 41 -21.02 36.23 -43.55
N GLY A 42 -21.04 36.22 -44.88
CA GLY A 42 -19.87 36.12 -45.78
C GLY A 42 -20.27 35.71 -47.20
N ARG A 43 -19.59 36.20 -48.24
CA ARG A 43 -19.87 35.91 -49.66
C ARG A 43 -18.64 35.39 -50.41
N GLY A 44 -18.86 34.43 -51.31
CA GLY A 44 -17.97 34.03 -52.41
C GLY A 44 -16.86 33.02 -52.06
N ALA A 45 -16.13 32.43 -53.01
CA ALA A 45 -16.41 32.16 -54.43
C ALA A 45 -15.24 31.35 -55.07
N GLY A 46 -15.55 30.37 -55.93
CA GLY A 46 -14.66 29.95 -57.04
C GLY A 46 -13.71 28.73 -56.87
N GLY A 47 -13.88 27.73 -57.74
CA GLY A 47 -12.84 26.78 -58.21
C GLY A 47 -12.48 25.58 -57.30
N GLY A 48 -12.03 24.42 -57.83
CA GLY A 48 -12.04 23.97 -59.24
C GLY A 48 -11.08 22.83 -59.60
N GLY A 49 -11.59 21.60 -59.83
CA GLY A 49 -10.87 20.47 -60.47
C GLY A 49 -9.83 19.72 -59.60
N ALA A 50 -9.17 18.64 -60.06
CA ALA A 50 -9.51 17.66 -61.11
C ALA A 50 -8.53 16.43 -61.11
N GLY A 51 -9.03 15.21 -61.38
CA GLY A 51 -8.23 14.01 -61.74
C GLY A 51 -7.54 13.24 -60.59
N GLY A 52 -7.16 11.95 -60.75
CA GLY A 52 -7.48 11.01 -61.84
C GLY A 52 -6.62 9.72 -61.87
N GLY A 53 -7.22 8.58 -62.26
CA GLY A 53 -6.55 7.26 -62.45
C GLY A 53 -6.22 6.50 -61.15
N GLY A 54 -6.12 5.16 -61.09
CA GLY A 54 -6.35 4.02 -62.01
C GLY A 54 -5.80 2.75 -61.33
N ALA A 55 -5.94 1.49 -61.74
CA ALA A 55 -6.73 0.72 -62.71
C ALA A 55 -6.19 -0.74 -62.63
N GLY A 56 -7.00 -1.77 -62.92
CA GLY A 56 -6.64 -3.21 -62.83
C GLY A 56 -7.00 -3.84 -61.47
N GLY A 57 -7.53 -5.08 -61.36
CA GLY A 57 -7.73 -6.17 -62.35
C GLY A 57 -6.72 -7.31 -62.14
N GLY A 58 -7.08 -8.59 -62.15
CA GLY A 58 -8.37 -9.29 -62.29
C GLY A 58 -8.14 -10.81 -62.44
N GLY A 59 -9.18 -11.65 -62.39
CA GLY A 59 -9.05 -13.11 -62.65
C GLY A 59 -10.03 -13.98 -61.84
N ALA A 60 -10.49 -15.10 -62.43
CA ALA A 60 -11.50 -15.98 -61.84
C ALA A 60 -11.44 -17.42 -62.39
N GLY A 61 -12.10 -18.37 -61.70
CA GLY A 61 -12.55 -19.65 -62.27
C GLY A 61 -11.95 -20.92 -61.65
N GLY A 62 -12.77 -21.96 -61.49
CA GLY A 62 -12.37 -23.31 -61.04
C GLY A 62 -13.48 -24.05 -60.29
N SER A 63 -14.25 -24.89 -61.00
CA SER A 63 -15.47 -25.57 -60.46
C SER A 63 -15.35 -27.10 -60.47
N ARG A 64 -16.34 -27.79 -59.82
CA ARG A 64 -16.75 -29.24 -59.89
C ARG A 64 -16.48 -30.08 -58.62
N SER A 65 -17.15 -31.20 -58.33
CA SER A 65 -18.62 -31.53 -58.29
C SER A 65 -18.86 -33.05 -58.04
N GLY A 66 -19.86 -33.41 -57.21
CA GLY A 66 -20.34 -34.80 -56.95
C GLY A 66 -20.36 -35.12 -55.44
N ALA A 67 -21.40 -35.62 -54.76
CA ALA A 67 -22.42 -36.67 -54.99
C ALA A 67 -21.93 -38.10 -54.61
N GLY A 68 -22.63 -38.93 -53.83
CA GLY A 68 -23.87 -38.74 -53.05
C GLY A 68 -24.45 -40.06 -52.45
N SER A 69 -25.51 -39.98 -51.61
CA SER A 69 -26.35 -41.09 -51.04
C SER A 69 -25.67 -42.17 -50.13
N GLY A 70 -26.36 -42.83 -49.18
CA GLY A 70 -27.71 -42.66 -48.61
C GLY A 70 -28.19 -43.83 -47.71
N SER A 71 -29.24 -43.61 -46.87
CA SER A 71 -30.06 -44.60 -46.09
C SER A 71 -29.40 -45.53 -45.04
N GLY A 72 -30.06 -45.96 -43.93
CA GLY A 72 -31.33 -45.55 -43.32
C GLY A 72 -31.97 -46.55 -42.31
N GLY A 73 -32.56 -46.07 -41.21
CA GLY A 73 -33.49 -46.80 -40.29
C GLY A 73 -32.89 -47.82 -39.29
N ALA A 74 -33.60 -48.34 -38.28
CA ALA A 74 -34.81 -47.88 -37.56
C ALA A 74 -35.11 -48.72 -36.27
N GLY A 75 -35.69 -48.12 -35.22
CA GLY A 75 -36.31 -48.80 -34.05
C GLY A 75 -35.35 -49.29 -32.92
N GLY A 76 -35.79 -49.49 -31.67
CA GLY A 76 -37.06 -49.08 -31.04
C GLY A 76 -37.49 -49.94 -29.81
N SER A 77 -37.69 -49.31 -28.64
CA SER A 77 -38.32 -49.86 -27.41
C SER A 77 -37.58 -51.01 -26.67
N GLY A 78 -37.74 -51.24 -25.35
CA GLY A 78 -38.39 -50.41 -24.32
C GLY A 78 -38.53 -51.12 -22.94
N ALA A 79 -38.43 -50.33 -21.86
CA ALA A 79 -39.00 -50.49 -20.50
C ALA A 79 -38.80 -51.76 -19.62
N GLY A 80 -38.41 -51.52 -18.35
CA GLY A 80 -39.05 -52.14 -17.16
C GLY A 80 -38.24 -53.18 -16.35
N GLY A 81 -38.52 -53.24 -15.03
CA GLY A 81 -38.19 -54.40 -14.17
C GLY A 81 -37.28 -54.12 -12.95
N SER A 82 -37.88 -53.83 -11.79
CA SER A 82 -37.19 -53.72 -10.49
C SER A 82 -37.22 -55.02 -9.67
N GLY A 83 -36.18 -55.29 -8.88
CA GLY A 83 -36.14 -56.39 -7.89
C GLY A 83 -35.02 -56.17 -6.86
N ALA A 84 -35.19 -56.65 -5.62
CA ALA A 84 -34.34 -56.30 -4.47
C ALA A 84 -34.08 -57.46 -3.49
N ALA A 85 -33.29 -57.17 -2.43
CA ALA A 85 -32.97 -58.00 -1.25
C ALA A 85 -31.99 -59.18 -1.44
N ALA A 86 -31.32 -59.74 -0.40
CA ALA A 86 -30.78 -59.16 0.87
C ALA A 86 -29.89 -60.21 1.61
N GLY A 87 -28.84 -59.76 2.32
CA GLY A 87 -28.04 -60.57 3.28
C GLY A 87 -27.11 -61.65 2.69
N GLY A 88 -26.18 -62.24 3.44
CA GLY A 88 -25.69 -61.96 4.81
C GLY A 88 -24.84 -63.11 5.40
N ALA A 89 -24.06 -62.84 6.47
CA ALA A 89 -23.23 -63.76 7.30
C ALA A 89 -21.92 -64.32 6.64
N CYS A 90 -20.72 -64.13 7.22
CA CYS A 90 -20.01 -64.84 8.33
C CYS A 90 -19.25 -66.12 7.89
N GLY A 91 -18.03 -66.46 8.35
CA GLY A 91 -17.07 -65.82 9.27
C GLY A 91 -15.79 -66.69 9.51
N SER A 92 -14.80 -66.20 10.28
CA SER A 92 -13.69 -66.89 11.04
C SER A 92 -13.23 -68.34 10.70
N SER A 93 -11.95 -68.79 10.73
CA SER A 93 -10.57 -68.26 10.96
C SER A 93 -9.54 -69.41 10.64
N GLY A 94 -8.20 -69.42 10.83
CA GLY A 94 -7.19 -68.52 11.43
C GLY A 94 -5.79 -69.22 11.59
N SER A 95 -4.88 -68.66 12.41
CA SER A 95 -3.66 -69.27 13.04
C SER A 95 -2.34 -69.60 12.26
N ARG A 96 -1.35 -68.67 12.37
CA ARG A 96 0.12 -68.84 12.70
C ARG A 96 1.10 -69.74 11.87
N LEU A 97 2.02 -69.07 11.14
CA LEU A 97 3.54 -69.07 11.18
C LEU A 97 4.38 -70.40 11.10
N PRO A 98 5.72 -70.38 10.80
CA PRO A 98 6.66 -69.29 10.39
C PRO A 98 7.52 -69.57 9.10
N GLY A 99 8.54 -68.73 8.79
CA GLY A 99 9.49 -68.83 7.63
C GLY A 99 10.78 -69.65 7.87
N PRO A 100 11.91 -69.51 7.10
CA PRO A 100 12.55 -68.24 6.67
C PRO A 100 13.29 -68.18 5.28
N ALA A 101 14.01 -67.05 5.02
CA ALA A 101 15.06 -66.68 4.02
C ALA A 101 15.54 -67.68 2.90
N SER A 102 15.67 -67.30 1.60
CA SER A 102 16.51 -66.27 0.90
C SER A 102 18.01 -66.63 0.79
N PRO A 103 18.74 -66.40 -0.34
CA PRO A 103 18.79 -65.13 -1.12
C PRO A 103 18.93 -65.24 -2.68
N GLY A 104 18.98 -64.10 -3.39
CA GLY A 104 19.41 -63.98 -4.80
C GLY A 104 18.97 -62.66 -5.47
N SER A 105 19.83 -62.00 -6.27
CA SER A 105 19.60 -60.62 -6.77
C SER A 105 19.61 -60.46 -8.30
N SER A 106 18.71 -59.63 -8.84
CA SER A 106 18.77 -59.09 -10.21
C SER A 106 17.98 -57.77 -10.32
N ARG A 107 18.04 -57.08 -11.48
CA ARG A 107 17.59 -55.69 -11.65
C ARG A 107 16.22 -55.54 -12.34
N SER A 108 15.48 -54.53 -11.90
CA SER A 108 14.41 -53.75 -12.56
C SER A 108 14.10 -54.01 -14.06
N SER A 109 12.81 -54.16 -14.37
CA SER A 109 12.22 -53.71 -15.65
C SER A 109 10.72 -53.39 -15.49
N SER A 110 10.12 -52.68 -16.45
CA SER A 110 8.79 -52.05 -16.34
C SER A 110 8.00 -52.08 -17.65
N SER A 111 6.67 -52.23 -17.56
CA SER A 111 5.69 -52.02 -18.65
C SER A 111 4.30 -51.80 -18.03
N SER A 112 3.61 -50.65 -18.18
CA SER A 112 2.92 -50.12 -19.39
C SER A 112 1.69 -50.98 -19.77
N VAL A 113 0.53 -50.46 -20.21
CA VAL A 113 0.19 -49.45 -21.24
C VAL A 113 -1.12 -48.72 -20.77
N ARG A 114 -1.27 -47.38 -20.73
CA ARG A 114 -1.70 -46.42 -21.80
C ARG A 114 -3.04 -46.80 -22.49
N SER A 115 -3.90 -45.89 -22.98
CA SER A 115 -4.00 -44.41 -22.95
C SER A 115 -5.41 -43.97 -23.45
N SER A 116 -5.95 -42.80 -23.11
CA SER A 116 -5.74 -41.57 -23.90
C SER A 116 -6.34 -40.32 -23.23
N ARG A 117 -5.80 -39.14 -23.55
CA ARG A 117 -6.32 -37.81 -23.22
C ARG A 117 -6.06 -36.87 -24.39
N SER A 118 -7.02 -36.02 -24.74
CA SER A 118 -6.82 -34.84 -25.59
C SER A 118 -6.12 -33.72 -24.80
N SER A 119 -5.41 -32.83 -25.50
CA SER A 119 -4.49 -31.87 -24.88
C SER A 119 -4.93 -30.41 -25.04
N THR A 120 -5.38 -29.79 -23.94
CA THR A 120 -5.34 -28.34 -23.76
C THR A 120 -4.00 -27.93 -23.13
N ARG A 121 -3.39 -26.85 -23.64
CA ARG A 121 -2.10 -26.34 -23.16
C ARG A 121 -2.31 -25.38 -21.99
N SER A 122 -2.03 -25.81 -20.77
CA SER A 122 -1.81 -24.88 -19.66
C SER A 122 -0.46 -24.18 -19.84
N SER A 123 -0.49 -22.87 -20.07
CA SER A 123 0.70 -22.02 -20.03
C SER A 123 1.25 -22.00 -18.60
N ARG A 124 2.56 -22.21 -18.45
CA ARG A 124 3.25 -22.12 -17.15
C ARG A 124 3.12 -20.69 -16.61
N SER A 125 2.76 -20.55 -15.35
CA SER A 125 2.70 -19.26 -14.66
C SER A 125 4.06 -18.58 -14.62
N THR A 126 4.08 -17.30 -14.99
CA THR A 126 5.25 -16.42 -14.84
C THR A 126 5.46 -16.04 -13.37
N ASN A 127 6.70 -15.71 -13.00
CA ASN A 127 7.02 -15.18 -11.67
C ASN A 127 6.15 -13.94 -11.37
N SER A 128 5.46 -13.94 -10.23
CA SER A 128 4.68 -12.78 -9.79
C SER A 128 5.59 -11.71 -9.17
N SER A 129 5.61 -10.52 -9.77
CA SER A 129 6.23 -9.30 -9.25
C SER A 129 5.40 -8.71 -8.08
N ARG A 130 5.31 -9.46 -6.97
CA ARG A 130 4.46 -9.14 -5.80
C ARG A 130 4.76 -7.79 -5.15
N SER A 131 5.97 -7.26 -5.31
CA SER A 131 6.34 -5.90 -4.90
C SER A 131 6.80 -5.06 -6.10
N VAL A 132 6.33 -3.81 -6.17
CA VAL A 132 6.87 -2.80 -7.11
C VAL A 132 8.37 -2.63 -6.84
N SER A 133 8.71 -2.53 -5.55
CA SER A 133 10.07 -2.65 -5.05
C SER A 133 10.54 -4.09 -4.93
N GLY A 134 10.46 -4.85 -6.02
CA GLY A 134 11.23 -6.09 -6.22
C GLY A 134 12.75 -5.82 -6.32
N ARG A 135 13.30 -4.94 -5.47
CA ARG A 135 14.68 -4.43 -5.47
C ARG A 135 15.56 -5.27 -4.54
N LEU A 136 15.00 -5.70 -3.40
CA LEU A 136 15.60 -6.71 -2.52
C LEU A 136 15.43 -8.12 -3.13
N SER A 137 14.20 -8.49 -3.52
CA SER A 137 13.90 -9.85 -3.98
C SER A 137 14.54 -10.24 -5.32
N ARG A 138 14.67 -9.33 -6.30
CA ARG A 138 15.36 -9.65 -7.58
C ARG A 138 16.87 -9.89 -7.40
N SER A 139 17.52 -9.22 -6.45
CA SER A 139 18.93 -9.50 -6.11
C SER A 139 19.14 -10.84 -5.40
N LEU A 140 18.12 -11.35 -4.69
CA LEU A 140 18.20 -12.56 -3.84
C LEU A 140 17.66 -13.82 -4.55
N SER A 141 18.04 -13.99 -5.82
CA SER A 141 17.54 -15.06 -6.69
C SER A 141 18.02 -16.45 -6.26
N GLY A 142 17.27 -17.15 -5.40
CA GLY A 142 17.59 -18.53 -5.03
C GLY A 142 16.67 -19.28 -4.06
N ARG A 143 15.76 -18.60 -3.34
CA ARG A 143 14.85 -19.23 -2.35
C ARG A 143 13.38 -19.05 -2.70
N SER A 144 12.56 -20.02 -2.27
CA SER A 144 11.10 -19.96 -2.42
C SER A 144 10.50 -18.82 -1.60
N SER A 145 9.43 -18.20 -2.10
CA SER A 145 8.66 -17.20 -1.36
C SER A 145 8.13 -17.81 -0.06
N THR A 146 8.44 -17.18 1.07
CA THR A 146 7.86 -17.54 2.38
C THR A 146 6.48 -16.90 2.48
N SER A 147 5.44 -17.70 2.27
CA SER A 147 4.07 -17.30 2.63
C SER A 147 3.90 -17.24 4.14
N VAL A 148 2.96 -16.40 4.57
CA VAL A 148 2.69 -16.10 5.97
C VAL A 148 1.18 -16.23 6.16
N SER A 149 0.72 -16.96 7.19
CA SER A 149 -0.71 -17.04 7.52
C SER A 149 -1.05 -16.10 8.68
N VAL A 150 -2.01 -15.22 8.45
CA VAL A 150 -2.50 -14.27 9.46
C VAL A 150 -3.69 -14.89 10.17
N ARG A 151 -3.42 -15.57 11.28
CA ARG A 151 -4.45 -16.00 12.24
C ARG A 151 -4.56 -14.95 13.35
N SER A 152 -5.34 -13.91 13.09
CA SER A 152 -5.73 -12.94 14.11
C SER A 152 -6.71 -13.56 15.11
N SER A 153 -6.44 -13.38 16.41
CA SER A 153 -7.47 -13.50 17.45
C SER A 153 -8.51 -12.39 17.33
N ARG A 154 -9.71 -12.60 17.89
CA ARG A 154 -10.85 -11.68 17.74
C ARG A 154 -10.80 -10.59 18.82
N SER A 155 -10.03 -9.54 18.59
CA SER A 155 -10.09 -8.32 19.41
C SER A 155 -11.50 -7.72 19.36
N GLY A 156 -12.16 -7.57 20.52
CA GLY A 156 -13.46 -6.91 20.60
C GLY A 156 -13.37 -5.43 20.26
N GLY A 157 -13.96 -5.02 19.12
CA GLY A 157 -13.79 -3.70 18.55
C GLY A 157 -14.19 -2.53 19.47
N SER A 158 -13.41 -1.44 19.41
CA SER A 158 -13.74 -0.17 20.08
C SER A 158 -14.75 0.62 19.25
N GLY A 159 -15.75 1.23 19.90
CA GLY A 159 -16.95 1.78 19.24
C GLY A 159 -16.71 2.81 18.13
N ALA A 160 -17.56 2.74 17.10
CA ALA A 160 -17.48 3.53 15.87
C ALA A 160 -17.34 5.04 16.11
N THR A 161 -16.37 5.66 15.41
CA THR A 161 -16.29 7.12 15.33
C THR A 161 -17.27 7.65 14.29
N ARG A 162 -17.93 8.77 14.60
CA ARG A 162 -19.18 9.17 13.94
C ARG A 162 -18.99 9.63 12.48
N GLY A 163 -19.30 8.72 11.55
CA GLY A 163 -19.94 8.99 10.25
C GLY A 163 -19.43 10.22 9.50
N ARG A 164 -18.15 10.18 9.10
CA ARG A 164 -17.50 11.10 8.18
C ARG A 164 -16.49 10.35 7.34
N LEU A 165 -16.65 10.44 6.02
CA LEU A 165 -15.75 9.82 5.04
C LEU A 165 -14.26 10.08 5.35
N GLY A 166 -13.48 9.01 5.40
CA GLY A 166 -12.02 9.08 5.55
C GLY A 166 -11.51 9.38 6.96
N VAL A 167 -12.29 9.05 8.00
CA VAL A 167 -11.83 9.02 9.42
C VAL A 167 -11.26 10.38 9.91
N GLY A 168 -11.73 11.49 9.32
CA GLY A 168 -11.20 12.84 9.58
C GLY A 168 -9.78 13.11 9.08
N LEU A 169 -9.17 12.18 8.34
CA LEU A 169 -7.87 12.36 7.68
C LEU A 169 -8.01 13.02 6.29
N VAL A 170 -9.14 12.76 5.62
CA VAL A 170 -9.47 13.21 4.26
C VAL A 170 -10.63 14.21 4.30
N SER A 171 -10.69 15.11 3.32
CA SER A 171 -11.88 15.90 3.02
C SER A 171 -12.46 15.44 1.68
N VAL A 172 -13.56 14.69 1.73
CA VAL A 172 -14.32 14.33 0.53
C VAL A 172 -15.34 15.44 0.24
N PRO A 173 -15.44 15.96 -1.00
CA PRO A 173 -16.48 16.93 -1.35
C PRO A 173 -17.86 16.33 -1.13
N ALA A 174 -18.71 17.01 -0.37
CA ALA A 174 -20.06 16.53 -0.09
C ALA A 174 -20.94 16.56 -1.36
N VAL A 175 -21.70 15.50 -1.60
CA VAL A 175 -22.71 15.45 -2.66
C VAL A 175 -24.03 15.98 -2.09
N PRO A 176 -24.56 17.14 -2.55
CA PRO A 176 -25.82 17.67 -2.05
C PRO A 176 -26.97 16.70 -2.37
N SER A 177 -27.88 16.50 -1.41
CA SER A 177 -29.12 15.77 -1.69
C SER A 177 -29.95 16.57 -2.70
N ALA A 178 -30.27 15.96 -3.85
CA ALA A 178 -31.18 16.55 -4.83
C ALA A 178 -32.66 16.41 -4.38
N ASP A 179 -33.55 17.15 -5.03
CA ASP A 179 -35.00 16.82 -5.01
C ASP A 179 -35.16 15.42 -5.63
N PRO A 180 -35.76 14.44 -4.92
CA PRO A 180 -36.00 13.10 -5.46
C PRO A 180 -36.72 13.10 -6.82
N ARG A 181 -37.62 14.07 -7.05
CA ARG A 181 -38.34 14.21 -8.34
C ARG A 181 -37.42 14.51 -9.51
N ALA A 182 -36.28 15.15 -9.28
CA ALA A 182 -35.28 15.44 -10.32
C ALA A 182 -34.51 14.18 -10.78
N ALA A 183 -34.63 13.05 -10.07
CA ALA A 183 -34.08 11.76 -10.51
C ALA A 183 -35.00 11.01 -11.50
N VAL A 184 -36.27 11.45 -11.67
CA VAL A 184 -37.23 10.77 -12.56
C VAL A 184 -36.88 11.05 -14.02
N LEU A 185 -36.77 9.99 -14.81
CA LEU A 185 -36.43 10.02 -16.23
C LEU A 185 -37.61 10.56 -17.06
N ALA A 186 -37.39 11.65 -17.79
CA ALA A 186 -38.42 12.27 -18.64
C ALA A 186 -38.85 11.39 -19.84
N ASP A 187 -37.98 10.49 -20.31
CA ASP A 187 -38.28 9.47 -21.33
C ASP A 187 -37.61 8.15 -20.92
N PRO A 188 -38.33 7.26 -20.20
CA PRO A 188 -37.77 6.03 -19.65
C PRO A 188 -37.62 4.94 -20.73
N GLN A 189 -36.54 5.03 -21.52
CA GLN A 189 -36.19 4.03 -22.53
C GLN A 189 -34.80 3.44 -22.30
N VAL A 190 -34.67 2.12 -22.48
CA VAL A 190 -33.36 1.44 -22.53
C VAL A 190 -32.76 1.62 -23.94
N PRO A 191 -31.59 2.29 -24.09
CA PRO A 191 -30.94 2.42 -25.39
C PRO A 191 -30.54 1.04 -25.93
N GLU A 192 -30.70 0.81 -27.24
CA GLU A 192 -30.48 -0.52 -27.83
C GLU A 192 -29.15 -1.16 -27.44
N ARG A 193 -28.06 -0.37 -27.40
CA ARG A 193 -26.72 -0.83 -27.01
C ARG A 193 -26.67 -1.49 -25.62
N LYS A 194 -27.57 -1.12 -24.70
CA LYS A 194 -27.68 -1.66 -23.33
C LYS A 194 -28.66 -2.83 -23.17
N ARG A 195 -29.38 -3.24 -24.22
CA ARG A 195 -30.39 -4.31 -24.14
C ARG A 195 -29.72 -5.70 -24.18
N PHE A 196 -29.79 -6.48 -23.11
CA PHE A 196 -29.21 -7.83 -23.06
C PHE A 196 -30.19 -8.84 -22.47
N CYS A 197 -30.07 -10.11 -22.86
CA CYS A 197 -30.92 -11.18 -22.36
C CYS A 197 -30.48 -11.59 -20.96
N SER A 198 -31.30 -11.31 -19.95
CA SER A 198 -31.08 -11.58 -18.52
C SER A 198 -30.69 -13.03 -18.16
N ARG A 199 -30.88 -13.99 -19.07
CA ARG A 199 -30.51 -15.40 -18.89
C ARG A 199 -29.26 -15.88 -19.66
N CYS A 200 -28.72 -15.10 -20.61
CA CYS A 200 -27.62 -15.60 -21.47
C CYS A 200 -26.75 -14.53 -22.17
N ASP A 201 -26.91 -13.27 -21.76
CA ASP A 201 -26.19 -12.07 -22.19
C ASP A 201 -26.12 -11.82 -23.71
N ALA A 202 -27.02 -12.47 -24.46
CA ALA A 202 -27.17 -12.20 -25.88
C ALA A 202 -27.71 -10.77 -26.11
N PRO A 203 -27.18 -10.03 -27.10
CA PRO A 203 -27.83 -8.83 -27.62
C PRO A 203 -29.26 -9.14 -28.11
N VAL A 204 -30.25 -8.50 -27.48
CA VAL A 204 -31.68 -8.62 -27.81
C VAL A 204 -32.28 -7.25 -28.08
N GLY A 205 -33.43 -7.18 -28.76
CA GLY A 205 -34.07 -5.90 -29.04
C GLY A 205 -33.19 -4.90 -29.81
N ARG A 206 -32.31 -5.39 -30.70
CA ARG A 206 -31.51 -4.58 -31.65
C ARG A 206 -32.30 -4.33 -32.94
N GLY A 207 -32.17 -3.14 -33.50
CA GLY A 207 -32.70 -2.74 -34.79
C GLY A 207 -32.00 -3.42 -35.96
N ARG A 208 -32.67 -3.42 -37.11
CA ARG A 208 -32.15 -3.92 -38.40
C ARG A 208 -32.81 -3.13 -39.54
N SER A 209 -32.02 -2.69 -40.52
CA SER A 209 -32.49 -2.08 -41.76
C SER A 209 -33.56 -0.99 -41.57
N ASP A 210 -33.16 0.12 -40.94
CA ASP A 210 -34.00 1.29 -40.61
C ASP A 210 -35.27 1.00 -39.79
N ARG A 211 -35.33 -0.14 -39.09
CA ARG A 211 -36.35 -0.41 -38.07
C ARG A 211 -35.70 -0.47 -36.69
N PRO A 212 -36.21 0.30 -35.69
CA PRO A 212 -35.72 0.21 -34.33
C PRO A 212 -35.99 -1.18 -33.75
N GLY A 213 -35.11 -1.60 -32.86
CA GLY A 213 -35.24 -2.85 -32.13
C GLY A 213 -36.41 -2.81 -31.17
N ARG A 214 -37.14 -3.92 -31.07
CA ARG A 214 -38.27 -4.06 -30.14
C ARG A 214 -37.80 -3.91 -28.69
N THR A 215 -38.61 -3.24 -27.87
CA THR A 215 -38.45 -3.23 -26.41
C THR A 215 -38.83 -4.58 -25.78
N GLU A 216 -39.70 -5.36 -26.45
CA GLU A 216 -40.23 -6.63 -25.95
C GLU A 216 -40.09 -7.77 -26.96
N GLY A 217 -39.97 -9.00 -26.45
CA GLY A 217 -40.02 -10.22 -27.23
C GLY A 217 -39.31 -11.39 -26.57
N PHE A 218 -38.81 -12.32 -27.39
CA PHE A 218 -38.06 -13.51 -26.95
C PHE A 218 -36.64 -13.51 -27.49
N CYS A 219 -35.68 -13.94 -26.67
CA CYS A 219 -34.27 -14.03 -27.03
C CYS A 219 -34.04 -15.12 -28.07
N THR A 220 -33.51 -14.75 -29.24
CA THR A 220 -33.27 -15.68 -30.36
C THR A 220 -32.17 -16.72 -30.09
N LYS A 221 -31.44 -16.64 -28.96
CA LYS A 221 -30.40 -17.59 -28.54
C LYS A 221 -30.90 -18.66 -27.57
N CYS A 222 -31.84 -18.32 -26.66
CA CYS A 222 -32.26 -19.21 -25.57
C CYS A 222 -33.79 -19.25 -25.31
N GLY A 223 -34.59 -18.52 -26.07
CA GLY A 223 -36.05 -18.47 -25.92
C GLY A 223 -36.58 -17.66 -24.74
N ASN A 224 -35.72 -17.14 -23.85
CA ASN A 224 -36.17 -16.35 -22.69
C ASN A 224 -36.92 -15.09 -23.13
N ALA A 225 -38.01 -14.74 -22.44
CA ALA A 225 -38.67 -13.44 -22.62
C ALA A 225 -37.72 -12.28 -22.26
N TYR A 226 -37.98 -11.10 -22.82
CA TYR A 226 -37.41 -9.84 -22.38
C TYR A 226 -38.46 -8.73 -22.53
N SER A 227 -38.47 -7.81 -21.58
CA SER A 227 -39.12 -6.50 -21.69
C SER A 227 -38.14 -5.43 -21.22
N PHE A 228 -38.09 -4.33 -21.97
CA PHE A 228 -37.36 -3.10 -21.64
C PHE A 228 -38.32 -1.92 -21.43
N SER A 229 -39.63 -2.18 -21.38
CA SER A 229 -40.68 -1.20 -21.13
C SER A 229 -40.97 -1.09 -19.62
N PRO A 230 -41.27 0.10 -19.08
CA PRO A 230 -41.74 0.24 -17.70
C PRO A 230 -43.02 -0.56 -17.44
N LYS A 231 -43.04 -1.36 -16.37
CA LYS A 231 -44.22 -2.09 -15.89
C LYS A 231 -45.14 -1.18 -15.08
N LEU A 232 -44.57 -0.38 -14.18
CA LEU A 232 -45.27 0.64 -13.40
C LEU A 232 -45.19 2.01 -14.10
N ARG A 233 -46.22 2.84 -13.92
CA ARG A 233 -46.39 4.16 -14.54
C ARG A 233 -46.55 5.25 -13.47
N PRO A 234 -46.25 6.52 -13.79
CA PRO A 234 -46.57 7.63 -12.89
C PRO A 234 -48.07 7.66 -12.53
N GLY A 235 -48.38 7.67 -11.24
CA GLY A 235 -49.73 7.62 -10.68
C GLY A 235 -50.27 6.21 -10.37
N ASP A 236 -49.54 5.13 -10.68
CA ASP A 236 -49.91 3.79 -10.21
C ASP A 236 -49.66 3.70 -8.69
N VAL A 237 -50.64 3.21 -7.93
CA VAL A 237 -50.51 3.03 -6.47
C VAL A 237 -50.25 1.55 -6.14
N VAL A 238 -48.99 1.22 -5.85
CA VAL A 238 -48.57 -0.14 -5.49
C VAL A 238 -49.02 -0.47 -4.07
N HIS A 239 -49.62 -1.67 -3.90
CA HIS A 239 -50.15 -2.17 -2.63
C HIS A 239 -51.15 -1.24 -1.89
N GLY A 240 -51.71 -0.24 -2.58
CA GLY A 240 -52.55 0.79 -1.95
C GLY A 240 -51.79 1.77 -1.03
N GLN A 241 -50.45 1.76 -1.07
CA GLN A 241 -49.58 2.52 -0.17
C GLN A 241 -48.58 3.42 -0.90
N TYR A 242 -48.02 2.96 -2.03
CA TYR A 242 -46.89 3.59 -2.69
C TYR A 242 -47.30 4.21 -4.05
N GLU A 243 -47.48 5.53 -4.12
CA GLU A 243 -47.75 6.23 -5.40
C GLU A 243 -46.46 6.36 -6.21
N VAL A 244 -46.40 5.72 -7.38
CA VAL A 244 -45.25 5.75 -8.28
C VAL A 244 -45.12 7.12 -8.94
N ALA A 245 -43.96 7.76 -8.78
CA ALA A 245 -43.63 9.02 -9.46
C ALA A 245 -43.01 8.80 -10.85
N GLY A 246 -42.33 7.66 -11.05
CA GLY A 246 -41.75 7.26 -12.35
C GLY A 246 -40.44 6.49 -12.22
N CYS A 247 -39.84 6.14 -13.36
CA CYS A 247 -38.56 5.41 -13.40
C CYS A 247 -37.36 6.33 -13.12
N ILE A 248 -36.38 5.84 -12.36
CA ILE A 248 -35.11 6.54 -12.10
C ILE A 248 -33.90 5.85 -12.74
N ALA A 249 -33.94 4.53 -12.92
CA ALA A 249 -32.85 3.75 -13.51
C ALA A 249 -33.35 2.42 -14.10
N HIS A 250 -32.51 1.76 -14.90
CA HIS A 250 -32.73 0.38 -15.37
C HIS A 250 -31.49 -0.47 -15.07
N GLY A 251 -31.66 -1.58 -14.35
CA GLY A 251 -30.61 -2.52 -13.95
C GLY A 251 -30.80 -3.91 -14.56
N GLY A 252 -30.12 -4.92 -13.98
CA GLY A 252 -30.22 -6.32 -14.43
C GLY A 252 -31.58 -6.97 -14.16
N LEU A 253 -32.33 -6.47 -13.17
CA LEU A 253 -33.68 -6.90 -12.81
C LEU A 253 -34.78 -5.98 -13.40
N GLY A 254 -34.46 -5.24 -14.47
CA GLY A 254 -35.38 -4.32 -15.13
C GLY A 254 -35.38 -2.91 -14.53
N TRP A 255 -36.53 -2.23 -14.61
CA TRP A 255 -36.71 -0.85 -14.17
C TRP A 255 -36.72 -0.69 -12.64
N ILE A 256 -36.18 0.44 -12.19
CA ILE A 256 -36.17 0.92 -10.81
C ILE A 256 -37.00 2.20 -10.77
N TYR A 257 -37.96 2.26 -9.84
CA TYR A 257 -38.97 3.31 -9.76
C TYR A 257 -38.85 4.10 -8.45
N LEU A 258 -39.13 5.40 -8.52
CA LEU A 258 -39.35 6.25 -7.35
C LEU A 258 -40.84 6.26 -7.01
N ALA A 259 -41.17 6.20 -5.72
CA ALA A 259 -42.53 6.33 -5.22
C ALA A 259 -42.59 7.13 -3.90
N VAL A 260 -43.80 7.54 -3.53
CA VAL A 260 -44.15 8.18 -2.25
C VAL A 260 -44.87 7.16 -1.36
N ASP A 261 -44.41 6.96 -0.13
CA ASP A 261 -45.06 6.12 0.88
C ASP A 261 -46.01 6.96 1.75
N HIS A 262 -47.31 6.90 1.44
CA HIS A 262 -48.34 7.65 2.16
C HIS A 262 -48.60 7.16 3.59
N ALA A 263 -48.09 5.99 3.99
CA ALA A 263 -48.21 5.52 5.36
C ALA A 263 -47.13 6.12 6.28
N VAL A 264 -46.10 6.77 5.70
CA VAL A 264 -44.91 7.26 6.43
C VAL A 264 -44.59 8.69 6.01
N ASP A 265 -45.51 9.63 6.26
CA ASP A 265 -45.31 11.09 6.09
C ASP A 265 -44.84 11.50 4.67
N ASP A 266 -45.45 10.90 3.65
CA ASP A 266 -45.10 11.06 2.21
C ASP A 266 -43.60 10.84 1.91
N LYS A 267 -42.95 9.92 2.64
CA LYS A 267 -41.53 9.57 2.48
C LYS A 267 -41.24 9.00 1.09
N TRP A 268 -40.15 9.46 0.49
CA TRP A 268 -39.63 8.94 -0.77
C TRP A 268 -38.99 7.56 -0.61
N VAL A 269 -39.43 6.61 -1.44
CA VAL A 269 -38.96 5.22 -1.48
C VAL A 269 -38.64 4.77 -2.90
N VAL A 270 -37.89 3.68 -3.02
CA VAL A 270 -37.54 3.04 -4.29
C VAL A 270 -38.19 1.66 -4.38
N LEU A 271 -38.84 1.39 -5.51
CA LEU A 271 -39.36 0.07 -5.86
C LEU A 271 -38.46 -0.56 -6.93
N LYS A 272 -38.08 -1.82 -6.71
CA LYS A 272 -37.29 -2.63 -7.66
C LYS A 272 -37.96 -3.98 -7.84
N GLY A 273 -38.08 -4.44 -9.08
CA GLY A 273 -38.64 -5.75 -9.38
C GLY A 273 -37.80 -6.89 -8.78
N LEU A 274 -38.48 -7.88 -8.20
CA LEU A 274 -37.92 -9.20 -7.93
C LEU A 274 -37.91 -10.01 -9.23
N LEU A 275 -37.23 -11.16 -9.25
CA LEU A 275 -37.09 -11.97 -10.46
C LEU A 275 -38.44 -12.52 -10.95
N ASP A 276 -38.52 -12.78 -12.27
CA ASP A 276 -39.70 -13.11 -13.06
C ASP A 276 -40.29 -14.50 -12.73
N THR A 277 -40.75 -14.68 -11.50
CA THR A 277 -41.48 -15.86 -11.00
C THR A 277 -42.96 -15.70 -11.31
N GLY A 278 -43.38 -16.11 -12.51
CA GLY A 278 -44.80 -16.14 -12.93
C GLY A 278 -45.68 -17.19 -12.22
N ASP A 279 -45.34 -17.52 -10.97
CA ASP A 279 -46.01 -18.48 -10.08
C ASP A 279 -45.98 -17.91 -8.66
N GLN A 280 -47.14 -17.91 -7.98
CA GLN A 280 -47.31 -17.28 -6.67
C GLN A 280 -46.54 -18.01 -5.57
N ASP A 281 -46.42 -19.34 -5.65
CA ASP A 281 -45.66 -20.10 -4.65
C ASP A 281 -44.16 -19.80 -4.75
N ALA A 282 -43.65 -19.59 -5.97
CA ALA A 282 -42.26 -19.20 -6.21
C ALA A 282 -41.96 -17.75 -5.77
N LEU A 283 -42.91 -16.83 -5.96
CA LEU A 283 -42.79 -15.47 -5.43
C LEU A 283 -42.83 -15.46 -3.89
N ALA A 284 -43.75 -16.21 -3.28
CA ALA A 284 -43.85 -16.33 -1.82
C ALA A 284 -42.58 -16.96 -1.20
N ALA A 285 -41.96 -17.92 -1.88
CA ALA A 285 -40.66 -18.48 -1.51
C ALA A 285 -39.54 -17.42 -1.61
N ALA A 286 -39.41 -16.73 -2.76
CA ALA A 286 -38.38 -15.71 -2.97
C ALA A 286 -38.51 -14.52 -2.00
N VAL A 287 -39.72 -14.16 -1.58
CA VAL A 287 -39.97 -13.19 -0.50
C VAL A 287 -39.56 -13.78 0.86
N ALA A 288 -39.94 -15.02 1.16
CA ALA A 288 -39.59 -15.68 2.43
C ALA A 288 -38.07 -15.80 2.64
N GLU A 289 -37.33 -16.22 1.61
CA GLU A 289 -35.87 -16.28 1.55
C GLU A 289 -35.23 -14.91 1.83
N ARG A 290 -35.85 -13.82 1.38
CA ARG A 290 -35.31 -12.45 1.48
C ARG A 290 -35.76 -11.69 2.73
N ARG A 291 -36.62 -12.26 3.59
CA ARG A 291 -37.11 -11.59 4.82
C ARG A 291 -36.00 -11.14 5.78
N PHE A 292 -34.83 -11.80 5.78
CA PHE A 292 -33.71 -11.38 6.62
C PHE A 292 -33.13 -10.01 6.22
N LEU A 293 -33.32 -9.57 4.96
CA LEU A 293 -32.85 -8.26 4.49
C LEU A 293 -33.57 -7.09 5.20
N ALA A 294 -34.82 -7.27 5.61
CA ALA A 294 -35.56 -6.30 6.42
C ALA A 294 -35.08 -6.23 7.90
N GLN A 295 -34.11 -7.07 8.30
CA GLN A 295 -33.45 -7.02 9.61
C GLN A 295 -32.05 -6.37 9.55
N ILE A 296 -31.68 -5.81 8.39
CA ILE A 296 -30.41 -5.10 8.18
C ILE A 296 -30.62 -3.61 8.52
N ASP A 297 -30.28 -3.23 9.75
CA ASP A 297 -30.17 -1.84 10.19
C ASP A 297 -28.69 -1.43 10.28
N HIS A 298 -28.22 -0.67 9.29
CA HIS A 298 -26.85 -0.13 9.27
C HIS A 298 -26.81 1.24 8.57
N PRO A 299 -26.15 2.28 9.12
CA PRO A 299 -26.14 3.63 8.53
C PRO A 299 -25.62 3.65 7.09
N ASN A 300 -24.64 2.80 6.77
CA ASN A 300 -23.98 2.72 5.45
C ASN A 300 -24.62 1.69 4.50
N ILE A 301 -25.80 1.14 4.82
CA ILE A 301 -26.59 0.26 3.95
C ILE A 301 -27.96 0.93 3.67
N VAL A 302 -28.62 0.58 2.57
CA VAL A 302 -30.02 0.98 2.30
C VAL A 302 -30.99 0.19 3.19
N GLY A 303 -31.96 0.85 3.82
CA GLY A 303 -33.01 0.17 4.57
C GLY A 303 -34.00 -0.50 3.62
N ILE A 304 -34.29 -1.78 3.85
CA ILE A 304 -35.40 -2.49 3.18
C ILE A 304 -36.65 -2.29 4.03
N ILE A 305 -37.66 -1.66 3.43
CA ILE A 305 -38.89 -1.23 4.10
C ILE A 305 -39.93 -2.34 4.04
N ASN A 306 -40.15 -2.93 2.86
CA ASN A 306 -41.22 -3.89 2.64
C ASN A 306 -40.97 -4.78 1.40
N PHE A 307 -41.74 -5.86 1.29
CA PHE A 307 -41.87 -6.69 0.09
C PHE A 307 -43.34 -6.72 -0.30
N VAL A 308 -43.68 -6.29 -1.52
CA VAL A 308 -45.05 -6.09 -1.97
C VAL A 308 -45.30 -6.67 -3.36
N GLU A 309 -46.57 -6.90 -3.67
CA GLU A 309 -47.00 -7.43 -4.96
C GLU A 309 -47.89 -6.42 -5.69
N HIS A 310 -47.80 -6.38 -7.02
CA HIS A 310 -48.67 -5.58 -7.88
C HIS A 310 -49.11 -6.36 -9.12
N LEU A 311 -50.33 -6.13 -9.60
CA LEU A 311 -50.82 -6.74 -10.84
C LEU A 311 -50.25 -5.98 -12.03
N ASP A 312 -49.38 -6.61 -12.82
CA ASP A 312 -48.95 -6.08 -14.11
C ASP A 312 -50.15 -6.14 -15.08
N GLN A 313 -50.70 -4.97 -15.40
CA GLN A 313 -51.89 -4.82 -16.24
C GLN A 313 -51.68 -5.26 -17.71
N SER A 314 -50.42 -5.48 -18.13
CA SER A 314 -50.08 -5.91 -19.49
C SER A 314 -49.97 -7.42 -19.66
N THR A 315 -49.54 -8.12 -18.62
CA THR A 315 -49.39 -9.59 -18.58
C THR A 315 -50.54 -10.30 -17.84
N GLY A 316 -51.17 -9.62 -16.88
CA GLY A 316 -52.09 -10.22 -15.91
C GLY A 316 -51.40 -10.98 -14.78
N THR A 317 -50.07 -10.83 -14.59
CA THR A 317 -49.30 -11.49 -13.53
C THR A 317 -49.23 -10.66 -12.25
N MET A 318 -49.15 -11.34 -11.09
CA MET A 318 -48.75 -10.71 -9.84
C MET A 318 -47.23 -10.64 -9.77
N ASP A 319 -46.70 -9.43 -9.83
CA ASP A 319 -45.28 -9.13 -9.87
C ASP A 319 -44.79 -8.66 -8.49
N GLY A 320 -43.67 -9.22 -8.03
CA GLY A 320 -43.04 -8.87 -6.76
C GLY A 320 -42.11 -7.66 -6.85
N TYR A 321 -42.18 -6.79 -5.85
CA TYR A 321 -41.32 -5.62 -5.69
C TYR A 321 -40.72 -5.58 -4.28
N ILE A 322 -39.42 -5.28 -4.20
CA ILE A 322 -38.76 -4.89 -2.95
C ILE A 322 -38.81 -3.36 -2.83
N VAL A 323 -39.25 -2.88 -1.66
CA VAL A 323 -39.36 -1.46 -1.31
C VAL A 323 -38.20 -1.10 -0.40
N MET A 324 -37.46 -0.04 -0.73
CA MET A 324 -36.26 0.40 0.01
C MET A 324 -36.19 1.93 0.14
N ASP A 325 -35.35 2.43 1.04
CA ASP A 325 -35.09 3.87 1.17
C ASP A 325 -34.59 4.50 -0.14
N TYR A 326 -35.10 5.68 -0.49
CA TYR A 326 -34.50 6.49 -1.54
C TYR A 326 -33.18 7.13 -1.06
N VAL A 327 -32.11 6.96 -1.85
CA VAL A 327 -30.76 7.51 -1.58
C VAL A 327 -30.44 8.58 -2.61
N GLY A 328 -30.69 9.85 -2.26
CA GLY A 328 -30.59 11.03 -3.15
C GLY A 328 -29.17 11.52 -3.45
N GLY A 329 -28.22 10.61 -3.65
CA GLY A 329 -26.81 10.89 -3.88
C GLY A 329 -26.33 10.59 -5.31
N LYS A 330 -25.01 10.45 -5.49
CA LYS A 330 -24.38 9.99 -6.75
C LYS A 330 -23.65 8.67 -6.54
N SER A 331 -23.70 7.75 -7.50
CA SER A 331 -22.92 6.51 -7.41
C SER A 331 -21.41 6.79 -7.52
N LEU A 332 -20.58 5.91 -6.94
CA LEU A 332 -19.11 6.00 -7.12
C LEU A 332 -18.72 5.91 -8.59
N LYS A 333 -19.52 5.23 -9.41
CA LYS A 333 -19.43 5.18 -10.87
C LYS A 333 -19.69 6.54 -11.53
N ASP A 334 -20.72 7.26 -11.10
CA ASP A 334 -21.03 8.59 -11.64
C ASP A 334 -19.94 9.59 -11.25
N ILE A 335 -19.50 9.57 -9.99
CA ILE A 335 -18.37 10.37 -9.50
C ILE A 335 -17.09 10.07 -10.32
N ALA A 336 -16.80 8.80 -10.62
CA ALA A 336 -15.69 8.40 -11.48
C ALA A 336 -15.88 8.69 -12.98
N ASN A 337 -17.10 9.02 -13.41
CA ASN A 337 -17.43 9.40 -14.79
C ASN A 337 -17.53 10.92 -15.01
N GLU A 338 -17.82 11.69 -13.96
CA GLU A 338 -17.78 13.15 -14.00
C GLU A 338 -16.33 13.68 -13.96
N ARG A 339 -15.40 12.96 -13.32
CA ARG A 339 -13.97 13.29 -13.36
C ARG A 339 -13.40 13.12 -14.76
N ARG A 340 -13.07 14.24 -15.41
CA ARG A 340 -12.44 14.30 -16.73
C ARG A 340 -11.26 15.28 -16.72
N GLY A 341 -10.10 14.80 -17.17
CA GLY A 341 -8.89 15.62 -17.26
C GLY A 341 -8.92 16.60 -18.45
N PRO A 342 -7.94 17.51 -18.56
CA PRO A 342 -7.91 18.55 -19.61
C PRO A 342 -7.88 18.04 -21.06
N ASP A 343 -7.52 16.76 -21.28
CA ASP A 343 -7.53 16.11 -22.60
C ASP A 343 -8.78 15.24 -22.86
N GLY A 344 -9.81 15.39 -22.01
CA GLY A 344 -11.09 14.68 -22.11
C GLY A 344 -11.04 13.20 -21.70
N ARG A 345 -9.93 12.71 -21.15
CA ARG A 345 -9.88 11.34 -20.58
C ARG A 345 -10.53 11.27 -19.21
N ARG A 346 -10.90 10.06 -18.80
CA ARG A 346 -11.21 9.74 -17.41
C ARG A 346 -10.03 10.11 -16.53
N GLU A 347 -10.28 10.94 -15.52
CA GLU A 347 -9.32 11.21 -14.46
C GLU A 347 -9.67 10.30 -13.27
N PRO A 348 -8.77 9.42 -12.81
CA PRO A 348 -9.02 8.59 -11.63
C PRO A 348 -9.28 9.41 -10.36
N LEU A 349 -9.84 8.76 -9.34
CA LEU A 349 -10.00 9.39 -8.04
C LEU A 349 -8.65 9.46 -7.30
N PRO A 350 -8.41 10.51 -6.51
CA PRO A 350 -7.32 10.52 -5.53
C PRO A 350 -7.40 9.29 -4.62
N VAL A 351 -6.24 8.69 -4.33
CA VAL A 351 -6.14 7.42 -3.60
C VAL A 351 -6.78 7.52 -2.22
N GLU A 352 -6.55 8.63 -1.52
CA GLU A 352 -7.14 8.93 -0.22
C GLU A 352 -8.68 9.05 -0.27
N GLN A 353 -9.25 9.56 -1.37
CA GLN A 353 -10.71 9.62 -1.55
C GLN A 353 -11.30 8.24 -1.83
N ALA A 354 -10.64 7.43 -2.66
CA ALA A 354 -11.08 6.06 -2.94
C ALA A 354 -11.00 5.17 -1.68
N ILE A 355 -9.94 5.32 -0.89
CA ILE A 355 -9.79 4.66 0.41
C ILE A 355 -10.88 5.11 1.40
N ALA A 356 -11.22 6.41 1.44
CA ALA A 356 -12.28 6.91 2.31
C ALA A 356 -13.64 6.20 2.09
N TYR A 357 -14.01 5.93 0.83
CA TYR A 357 -15.21 5.13 0.52
C TYR A 357 -15.06 3.66 0.90
N ALA A 358 -13.90 3.05 0.63
CA ALA A 358 -13.67 1.64 0.95
C ALA A 358 -13.70 1.37 2.46
N LEU A 359 -13.26 2.30 3.30
CA LEU A 359 -13.36 2.18 4.76
C LEU A 359 -14.82 2.16 5.25
N GLU A 360 -15.70 3.04 4.74
CA GLU A 360 -17.13 2.98 5.07
C GLU A 360 -17.83 1.73 4.48
N SER A 361 -17.32 1.22 3.36
CA SER A 361 -17.80 -0.06 2.79
C SER A 361 -17.39 -1.26 3.65
N LEU A 362 -16.18 -1.26 4.21
CA LEU A 362 -15.67 -2.34 5.06
C LEU A 362 -16.39 -2.40 6.41
N ASP A 363 -16.82 -1.27 6.97
CA ASP A 363 -17.68 -1.21 8.16
C ASP A 363 -19.03 -1.90 7.89
N ALA A 364 -19.69 -1.55 6.77
CA ALA A 364 -20.94 -2.19 6.33
C ALA A 364 -20.79 -3.69 6.01
N LEU A 365 -19.69 -4.10 5.36
CA LEU A 365 -19.41 -5.51 5.09
C LEU A 365 -19.12 -6.28 6.38
N GLY A 366 -18.36 -5.70 7.32
CA GLY A 366 -18.12 -6.29 8.65
C GLY A 366 -19.41 -6.54 9.42
N TYR A 367 -20.38 -5.63 9.37
CA TYR A 367 -21.72 -5.78 9.94
C TYR A 367 -22.51 -6.97 9.34
N LEU A 368 -22.33 -7.27 8.04
CA LEU A 368 -22.94 -8.42 7.37
C LEU A 368 -22.19 -9.72 7.73
N HIS A 369 -20.86 -9.69 7.66
CA HIS A 369 -19.99 -10.83 8.00
C HIS A 369 -20.21 -11.29 9.45
N SER A 370 -20.44 -10.36 10.39
CA SER A 370 -20.75 -10.68 11.79
C SER A 370 -22.10 -11.40 11.99
N ARG A 371 -22.96 -11.42 10.97
CA ARG A 371 -24.26 -12.13 10.93
C ARG A 371 -24.23 -13.39 10.06
N GLY A 372 -23.06 -13.76 9.53
CA GLY A 372 -22.94 -14.89 8.58
C GLY A 372 -23.57 -14.59 7.22
N LEU A 373 -23.64 -13.32 6.83
CA LEU A 373 -24.06 -12.85 5.51
C LEU A 373 -22.85 -12.39 4.69
N VAL A 374 -22.93 -12.53 3.36
CA VAL A 374 -21.94 -12.07 2.39
C VAL A 374 -22.63 -11.30 1.25
N TYR A 375 -21.94 -10.31 0.69
CA TYR A 375 -22.54 -9.32 -0.22
C TYR A 375 -22.45 -9.69 -1.72
N CYS A 376 -21.42 -10.43 -2.10
CA CYS A 376 -21.17 -11.03 -3.43
C CYS A 376 -20.92 -10.07 -4.62
N ASP A 377 -21.48 -8.86 -4.64
CA ASP A 377 -21.44 -7.96 -5.82
C ASP A 377 -21.05 -6.51 -5.48
N PHE A 378 -20.07 -6.28 -4.59
CA PHE A 378 -19.64 -4.92 -4.26
C PHE A 378 -18.79 -4.32 -5.39
N LYS A 379 -19.23 -3.17 -5.91
CA LYS A 379 -18.68 -2.49 -7.10
C LYS A 379 -19.10 -1.01 -7.13
N VAL A 380 -18.49 -0.23 -8.02
CA VAL A 380 -18.73 1.22 -8.17
C VAL A 380 -20.19 1.62 -8.47
N ASP A 381 -20.98 0.73 -9.08
CA ASP A 381 -22.41 0.91 -9.35
C ASP A 381 -23.28 0.82 -8.07
N ASN A 382 -22.87 -0.01 -7.11
CA ASN A 382 -23.72 -0.46 -5.99
C ASN A 382 -23.52 0.36 -4.71
N ALA A 383 -22.71 1.43 -4.78
CA ALA A 383 -22.43 2.33 -3.66
C ALA A 383 -22.64 3.80 -4.08
N ILE A 384 -23.41 4.54 -3.29
CA ILE A 384 -23.81 5.93 -3.52
C ILE A 384 -23.25 6.82 -2.41
N GLN A 385 -22.58 7.92 -2.77
CA GLN A 385 -22.28 8.98 -1.82
C GLN A 385 -23.48 9.92 -1.69
N GLN A 386 -23.96 10.11 -0.47
CA GLN A 386 -24.95 11.13 -0.09
C GLN A 386 -24.34 11.98 1.03
N GLU A 387 -24.28 13.30 0.82
CA GLU A 387 -23.62 14.25 1.72
C GLU A 387 -22.18 13.83 2.08
N ASP A 388 -21.86 13.61 3.35
CA ASP A 388 -20.53 13.20 3.85
C ASP A 388 -20.41 11.69 4.17
N ARG A 389 -21.28 10.86 3.56
CA ARG A 389 -21.39 9.40 3.79
C ARG A 389 -21.55 8.57 2.53
N LEU A 390 -21.25 7.27 2.63
CA LEU A 390 -21.53 6.25 1.61
C LEU A 390 -22.70 5.33 2.03
N LYS A 391 -23.62 5.04 1.13
CA LYS A 391 -24.64 3.98 1.27
C LYS A 391 -24.50 2.91 0.20
N ILE A 392 -24.52 1.65 0.62
CA ILE A 392 -24.57 0.46 -0.26
C ILE A 392 -26.04 0.13 -0.56
N ILE A 393 -26.39 -0.03 -1.84
CA ILE A 393 -27.79 0.03 -2.32
C ILE A 393 -28.36 -1.23 -2.99
N ASP A 394 -27.55 -2.25 -3.34
CA ASP A 394 -28.07 -3.44 -4.05
C ASP A 394 -27.91 -4.74 -3.25
N LEU A 395 -28.83 -4.98 -2.32
CA LEU A 395 -28.90 -6.22 -1.54
C LEU A 395 -29.39 -7.44 -2.36
N GLY A 396 -29.56 -7.32 -3.69
CA GLY A 396 -30.11 -8.38 -4.54
C GLY A 396 -29.31 -9.69 -4.54
N ALA A 397 -28.00 -9.62 -4.31
CA ALA A 397 -27.06 -10.76 -4.28
C ALA A 397 -26.62 -11.17 -2.85
N VAL A 398 -27.12 -10.49 -1.80
CA VAL A 398 -26.77 -10.80 -0.41
C VAL A 398 -27.39 -12.15 0.00
N ARG A 399 -26.58 -13.01 0.60
CA ARG A 399 -26.97 -14.37 1.03
C ARG A 399 -26.25 -14.80 2.30
N HIS A 400 -26.67 -15.91 2.89
CA HIS A 400 -25.91 -16.57 3.96
C HIS A 400 -24.65 -17.25 3.42
N VAL A 401 -23.58 -17.26 4.22
CA VAL A 401 -22.30 -17.89 3.85
C VAL A 401 -22.38 -19.43 3.75
N ASN A 402 -23.41 -20.04 4.34
CA ASN A 402 -23.70 -21.48 4.27
C ASN A 402 -24.85 -21.81 3.29
N ASP A 403 -25.23 -20.87 2.41
CA ASP A 403 -26.22 -21.10 1.36
C ASP A 403 -25.54 -21.77 0.16
N GLU A 404 -25.79 -23.07 -0.03
CA GLU A 404 -25.25 -23.85 -1.17
C GLU A 404 -26.22 -23.90 -2.37
N ASP A 405 -27.53 -23.69 -2.15
CA ASP A 405 -28.59 -23.93 -3.14
C ASP A 405 -28.91 -22.70 -4.02
N SER A 406 -28.82 -21.47 -3.48
CA SER A 406 -29.20 -20.27 -4.22
C SER A 406 -28.25 -19.98 -5.38
N ALA A 407 -28.78 -19.46 -6.49
CA ALA A 407 -27.97 -18.99 -7.62
C ALA A 407 -26.96 -17.91 -7.18
N ILE A 408 -25.69 -18.08 -7.56
CA ILE A 408 -24.62 -17.12 -7.25
C ILE A 408 -24.59 -16.04 -8.34
N TYR A 409 -24.65 -14.78 -7.91
CA TYR A 409 -24.55 -13.60 -8.79
C TYR A 409 -23.26 -12.83 -8.49
N GLY A 410 -22.72 -12.16 -9.51
CA GLY A 410 -21.55 -11.29 -9.39
C GLY A 410 -21.17 -10.66 -10.73
N THR A 411 -20.36 -9.60 -10.69
CA THR A 411 -19.96 -8.86 -11.89
C THR A 411 -18.57 -9.27 -12.38
N VAL A 412 -18.44 -9.60 -13.67
CA VAL A 412 -17.17 -9.94 -14.33
C VAL A 412 -16.14 -8.82 -14.12
N GLY A 413 -14.94 -9.18 -13.68
CA GLY A 413 -13.87 -8.23 -13.35
C GLY A 413 -13.95 -7.62 -11.95
N TYR A 414 -14.97 -7.95 -11.15
CA TYR A 414 -15.07 -7.66 -9.71
C TYR A 414 -15.13 -8.92 -8.85
N GLN A 415 -15.92 -9.91 -9.26
CA GLN A 415 -16.09 -11.18 -8.56
C GLN A 415 -14.74 -11.93 -8.43
N ALA A 416 -14.53 -12.60 -7.30
CA ALA A 416 -13.32 -13.38 -7.06
C ALA A 416 -13.37 -14.74 -7.80
N PRO A 417 -12.24 -15.22 -8.35
CA PRO A 417 -12.23 -16.37 -9.27
C PRO A 417 -12.70 -17.68 -8.63
N GLU A 418 -12.45 -17.88 -7.34
CA GLU A 418 -12.82 -19.11 -6.63
C GLU A 418 -14.33 -19.24 -6.36
N VAL A 419 -15.10 -18.16 -6.49
CA VAL A 419 -16.54 -18.13 -6.15
C VAL A 419 -17.37 -19.12 -6.98
N ALA A 420 -16.92 -19.43 -8.21
CA ALA A 420 -17.56 -20.41 -9.08
C ALA A 420 -17.27 -21.88 -8.71
N GLU A 421 -16.27 -22.15 -7.86
CA GLU A 421 -15.84 -23.50 -7.47
C GLU A 421 -16.04 -23.80 -5.98
N ILE A 422 -15.87 -22.78 -5.11
CA ILE A 422 -15.91 -22.88 -3.64
C ILE A 422 -17.15 -22.18 -3.06
N GLY A 423 -17.77 -21.26 -3.81
CA GLY A 423 -18.89 -20.42 -3.37
C GLY A 423 -18.45 -19.10 -2.71
N PRO A 424 -19.42 -18.21 -2.39
CA PRO A 424 -19.13 -16.88 -1.84
C PRO A 424 -18.67 -16.94 -0.37
N SER A 425 -17.69 -16.11 -0.03
CA SER A 425 -17.07 -16.03 1.30
C SER A 425 -16.66 -14.60 1.68
N VAL A 426 -16.29 -14.39 2.94
CA VAL A 426 -15.65 -13.16 3.43
C VAL A 426 -14.44 -12.80 2.55
N ALA A 427 -13.59 -13.77 2.21
CA ALA A 427 -12.41 -13.58 1.37
C ALA A 427 -12.75 -13.18 -0.08
N SER A 428 -13.94 -13.52 -0.58
CA SER A 428 -14.43 -13.07 -1.89
C SER A 428 -15.03 -11.66 -1.86
N ASP A 429 -15.73 -11.27 -0.78
CA ASP A 429 -16.21 -9.90 -0.61
C ASP A 429 -15.01 -8.92 -0.55
N LEU A 430 -13.98 -9.24 0.23
CA LEU A 430 -12.79 -8.39 0.38
C LEU A 430 -11.96 -8.28 -0.92
N TYR A 431 -11.98 -9.31 -1.77
CA TYR A 431 -11.47 -9.24 -3.14
C TYR A 431 -12.23 -8.17 -3.95
N THR A 432 -13.57 -8.16 -3.92
CA THR A 432 -14.38 -7.17 -4.65
C THR A 432 -14.14 -5.72 -4.20
N VAL A 433 -13.83 -5.51 -2.90
CA VAL A 433 -13.40 -4.19 -2.37
C VAL A 433 -12.10 -3.73 -3.01
N ALA A 434 -11.10 -4.61 -3.13
CA ALA A 434 -9.83 -4.28 -3.77
C ALA A 434 -9.96 -4.08 -5.28
N ARG A 435 -10.80 -4.86 -5.98
CA ARG A 435 -11.16 -4.61 -7.39
C ARG A 435 -11.80 -3.23 -7.57
N THR A 436 -12.69 -2.84 -6.67
CA THR A 436 -13.32 -1.52 -6.67
C THR A 436 -12.31 -0.39 -6.42
N LEU A 437 -11.40 -0.55 -5.44
CA LEU A 437 -10.30 0.39 -5.22
C LEU A 437 -9.39 0.54 -6.45
N ALA A 438 -9.04 -0.57 -7.12
CA ALA A 438 -8.21 -0.56 -8.33
C ALA A 438 -8.91 0.21 -9.47
N VAL A 439 -10.19 -0.08 -9.74
CA VAL A 439 -10.97 0.63 -10.76
C VAL A 439 -11.09 2.13 -10.44
N LEU A 440 -11.26 2.52 -9.17
CA LEU A 440 -11.38 3.93 -8.78
C LEU A 440 -10.06 4.72 -8.90
N THR A 441 -8.93 4.12 -8.54
CA THR A 441 -7.65 4.85 -8.32
C THR A 441 -6.74 4.97 -9.52
N PHE A 442 -6.90 4.15 -10.57
CA PHE A 442 -6.15 4.32 -11.83
C PHE A 442 -7.01 4.01 -13.07
N ASP A 443 -6.46 4.26 -14.25
CA ASP A 443 -7.12 3.91 -15.52
C ASP A 443 -6.94 2.41 -15.80
N PHE A 444 -7.72 1.59 -15.11
CA PHE A 444 -7.62 0.12 -15.15
C PHE A 444 -8.22 -0.47 -16.44
N GLN A 445 -7.60 -0.16 -17.58
CA GLN A 445 -8.00 -0.66 -18.89
C GLN A 445 -7.95 -2.20 -18.95
N GLY A 446 -9.00 -2.82 -19.47
CA GLY A 446 -9.09 -4.28 -19.64
C GLY A 446 -9.45 -5.08 -18.37
N TYR A 447 -9.88 -4.44 -17.28
CA TYR A 447 -10.26 -5.11 -16.02
C TYR A 447 -11.40 -6.15 -16.14
N THR A 448 -12.21 -6.08 -17.20
CA THR A 448 -13.28 -7.05 -17.51
C THR A 448 -12.93 -8.02 -18.65
N THR A 449 -11.69 -8.00 -19.18
CA THR A 449 -11.31 -8.76 -20.38
C THR A 449 -9.91 -9.38 -20.32
N THR A 450 -8.88 -8.57 -20.12
CA THR A 450 -7.46 -9.03 -20.03
C THR A 450 -7.06 -9.31 -18.59
N TYR A 451 -7.59 -8.52 -17.65
CA TYR A 451 -7.22 -8.53 -16.24
C TYR A 451 -8.43 -8.88 -15.35
N VAL A 452 -9.22 -9.88 -15.76
CA VAL A 452 -10.45 -10.30 -15.06
C VAL A 452 -10.13 -10.64 -13.59
N ASP A 453 -9.20 -11.58 -13.38
CA ASP A 453 -8.89 -12.15 -12.07
C ASP A 453 -7.56 -11.64 -11.48
N SER A 454 -6.90 -10.69 -12.16
CA SER A 454 -5.52 -10.26 -11.87
C SER A 454 -5.34 -8.75 -11.96
N LEU A 455 -4.23 -8.24 -11.40
CA LEU A 455 -3.80 -6.86 -11.53
C LEU A 455 -2.73 -6.71 -12.63
N PRO A 456 -2.65 -5.54 -13.30
CA PRO A 456 -1.59 -5.25 -14.29
C PRO A 456 -0.21 -5.06 -13.64
N ASP A 457 0.86 -5.21 -14.43
CA ASP A 457 2.23 -5.02 -13.94
C ASP A 457 2.48 -3.57 -13.47
N PRO A 458 3.10 -3.36 -12.30
CA PRO A 458 3.24 -2.03 -11.71
C PRO A 458 4.24 -1.11 -12.41
N GLY A 459 5.08 -1.62 -13.33
CA GLY A 459 6.09 -0.82 -14.04
C GLY A 459 5.53 0.30 -14.92
N GLY A 460 4.22 0.29 -15.22
CA GLY A 460 3.54 1.33 -16.00
C GLY A 460 2.57 2.23 -15.21
N ILE A 461 2.43 2.06 -13.88
CA ILE A 461 1.35 2.68 -13.10
C ILE A 461 1.92 3.58 -11.99
N GLU A 462 1.81 4.90 -12.15
CA GLU A 462 2.34 5.90 -11.21
C GLU A 462 1.87 5.61 -9.78
N VAL A 463 0.56 5.38 -9.60
CA VAL A 463 -0.08 5.12 -8.30
C VAL A 463 0.61 3.99 -7.53
N PHE A 464 0.97 2.90 -8.20
CA PHE A 464 1.64 1.76 -7.56
C PHE A 464 3.10 2.08 -7.23
N SER A 465 3.80 2.81 -8.11
CA SER A 465 5.19 3.27 -7.85
C SER A 465 5.30 4.32 -6.74
N ARG A 466 4.22 5.08 -6.50
CA ARG A 466 4.14 6.19 -5.55
C ARG A 466 3.62 5.77 -4.18
N TYR A 467 2.75 4.77 -4.13
CA TYR A 467 2.13 4.25 -2.91
C TYR A 467 2.27 2.72 -2.87
N GLU A 468 3.47 2.24 -2.55
CA GLU A 468 3.77 0.80 -2.55
C GLU A 468 2.92 0.02 -1.55
N SER A 469 2.62 0.60 -0.39
CA SER A 469 1.74 0.01 0.62
C SER A 469 0.33 -0.22 0.09
N PHE A 470 -0.22 0.74 -0.67
CA PHE A 470 -1.51 0.61 -1.35
C PHE A 470 -1.47 -0.50 -2.41
N TYR A 471 -0.39 -0.59 -3.21
CA TYR A 471 -0.22 -1.71 -4.16
C TYR A 471 -0.16 -3.06 -3.45
N ARG A 472 0.63 -3.22 -2.38
CA ARG A 472 0.71 -4.47 -1.61
C ARG A 472 -0.62 -4.85 -0.97
N LEU A 473 -1.40 -3.87 -0.50
CA LEU A 473 -2.77 -4.10 -0.01
C LEU A 473 -3.70 -4.64 -1.11
N LEU A 474 -3.66 -4.06 -2.31
CA LEU A 474 -4.41 -4.57 -3.45
C LEU A 474 -3.96 -6.00 -3.80
N VAL A 475 -2.65 -6.25 -3.89
CA VAL A 475 -2.09 -7.58 -4.20
C VAL A 475 -2.50 -8.63 -3.16
N ARG A 476 -2.46 -8.33 -1.86
CA ARG A 476 -2.92 -9.25 -0.81
C ARG A 476 -4.42 -9.53 -0.91
N ALA A 477 -5.25 -8.49 -1.07
CA ALA A 477 -6.69 -8.66 -1.20
C ALA A 477 -7.11 -9.37 -2.49
N THR A 478 -6.30 -9.29 -3.56
CA THR A 478 -6.52 -10.01 -4.83
C THR A 478 -5.60 -11.21 -5.03
N ASP A 479 -5.07 -11.84 -3.97
CA ASP A 479 -4.30 -13.08 -4.13
C ASP A 479 -5.22 -14.21 -4.66
N PRO A 480 -4.82 -14.96 -5.71
CA PRO A 480 -5.60 -16.10 -6.20
C PRO A 480 -5.85 -17.17 -5.12
N ASP A 481 -4.97 -17.30 -4.14
CA ASP A 481 -5.17 -18.14 -2.96
C ASP A 481 -5.98 -17.37 -1.90
N HIS A 482 -7.24 -17.76 -1.70
CA HIS A 482 -8.16 -17.04 -0.82
C HIS A 482 -7.75 -17.08 0.67
N GLU A 483 -6.93 -18.04 1.10
CA GLU A 483 -6.44 -18.12 2.49
C GLU A 483 -5.33 -17.09 2.79
N ARG A 484 -4.76 -16.45 1.76
CA ARG A 484 -3.70 -15.41 1.89
C ARG A 484 -4.26 -13.99 2.01
N ARG A 485 -5.55 -13.81 1.70
CA ARG A 485 -6.23 -12.51 1.73
C ARG A 485 -6.40 -12.01 3.17
N PHE A 486 -7.09 -10.89 3.35
CA PHE A 486 -7.51 -10.43 4.67
C PHE A 486 -8.56 -11.41 5.24
N SER A 487 -8.43 -11.75 6.53
CA SER A 487 -9.30 -12.70 7.22
C SER A 487 -10.67 -12.12 7.59
N SER A 488 -10.76 -10.78 7.67
CA SER A 488 -11.97 -10.04 8.03
C SER A 488 -11.94 -8.63 7.43
N ALA A 489 -13.13 -8.01 7.34
CA ALA A 489 -13.25 -6.60 6.95
C ALA A 489 -12.58 -5.65 7.96
N GLU A 490 -12.53 -6.03 9.25
CA GLU A 490 -11.85 -5.29 10.31
C GLU A 490 -10.32 -5.27 10.07
N GLU A 491 -9.69 -6.43 9.83
CA GLU A 491 -8.26 -6.53 9.51
C GLU A 491 -7.90 -5.72 8.25
N MET A 492 -8.74 -5.81 7.20
CA MET A 492 -8.55 -5.02 5.98
C MET A 492 -8.70 -3.52 6.27
N SER A 493 -9.65 -3.11 7.11
CA SER A 493 -9.91 -1.72 7.47
C SER A 493 -8.77 -1.11 8.31
N GLU A 494 -8.20 -1.85 9.26
CA GLU A 494 -7.02 -1.41 10.02
C GLU A 494 -5.82 -1.17 9.11
N GLN A 495 -5.48 -2.14 8.26
CA GLN A 495 -4.34 -2.02 7.35
C GLN A 495 -4.56 -0.94 6.28
N LEU A 496 -5.78 -0.82 5.76
CA LEU A 496 -6.17 0.24 4.83
C LEU A 496 -6.14 1.64 5.49
N THR A 497 -6.43 1.75 6.79
CA THR A 497 -6.27 2.98 7.56
C THR A 497 -4.80 3.32 7.78
N GLY A 498 -3.92 2.33 7.97
CA GLY A 498 -2.47 2.51 7.96
C GLY A 498 -1.96 3.06 6.62
N VAL A 499 -2.39 2.46 5.51
CA VAL A 499 -2.13 2.96 4.15
C VAL A 499 -2.65 4.39 3.96
N LEU A 500 -3.85 4.71 4.43
CA LEU A 500 -4.42 6.06 4.33
C LEU A 500 -3.55 7.12 5.02
N ARG A 501 -3.05 6.81 6.23
CA ARG A 501 -2.15 7.70 6.98
C ARG A 501 -0.88 8.00 6.20
N GLU A 502 -0.29 6.97 5.57
CA GLU A 502 0.90 7.10 4.72
C GLU A 502 0.63 7.95 3.46
N VAL A 503 -0.45 7.65 2.72
CA VAL A 503 -0.86 8.40 1.51
C VAL A 503 -1.05 9.89 1.84
N VAL A 504 -1.82 10.21 2.89
CA VAL A 504 -2.11 11.59 3.30
C VAL A 504 -0.86 12.29 3.85
N ALA A 505 0.02 11.58 4.55
CA ALA A 505 1.28 12.15 5.05
C ALA A 505 2.23 12.50 3.89
N LEU A 506 2.39 11.61 2.89
CA LEU A 506 3.18 11.84 1.68
C LEU A 506 2.65 13.01 0.84
N GLN A 507 1.32 13.20 0.78
CA GLN A 507 0.69 14.30 0.05
C GLN A 507 0.80 15.65 0.76
N THR A 508 0.59 15.67 2.09
CA THR A 508 0.49 16.91 2.87
C THR A 508 1.78 17.36 3.54
N GLY A 509 2.80 16.50 3.59
CA GLY A 509 4.04 16.73 4.35
C GLY A 509 3.83 16.77 5.86
N ARG A 510 2.68 16.28 6.36
CA ARG A 510 2.31 16.31 7.78
C ARG A 510 2.14 14.87 8.31
N PRO A 511 2.90 14.46 9.33
CA PRO A 511 2.75 13.15 9.95
C PRO A 511 1.32 12.88 10.43
N ARG A 512 0.91 11.61 10.32
CA ARG A 512 -0.39 11.08 10.74
C ARG A 512 -0.16 9.89 11.70
N PRO A 513 0.46 10.14 12.87
CA PRO A 513 0.94 9.09 13.77
C PRO A 513 -0.19 8.27 14.38
N ALA A 514 0.09 7.02 14.73
CA ALA A 514 -0.90 6.12 15.33
C ALA A 514 -0.26 4.95 16.10
N LEU A 515 -0.97 4.47 17.13
CA LEU A 515 -0.60 3.23 17.81
C LEU A 515 -0.99 2.02 16.95
N SER A 516 -0.01 1.15 16.66
CA SER A 516 -0.23 -0.13 15.98
C SER A 516 -0.99 -1.12 16.87
N THR A 517 -1.92 -1.86 16.29
CA THR A 517 -2.64 -2.99 16.90
C THR A 517 -1.81 -4.28 16.90
N LEU A 518 -0.83 -4.40 15.99
CA LEU A 518 0.03 -5.57 15.82
C LEU A 518 1.38 -5.44 16.52
N PHE A 519 1.91 -4.23 16.67
CA PHE A 519 3.23 -3.95 17.25
C PHE A 519 3.17 -3.01 18.46
N GLY A 520 4.13 -3.19 19.37
CA GLY A 520 4.45 -2.19 20.40
C GLY A 520 5.14 -0.95 19.83
N PRO A 521 5.29 0.12 20.63
CA PRO A 521 6.05 1.31 20.23
C PRO A 521 7.55 1.00 20.08
N GLU A 522 8.29 1.90 19.42
CA GLU A 522 9.76 1.86 19.43
C GLU A 522 10.28 2.08 20.86
N LEU A 523 10.96 1.08 21.43
CA LEU A 523 11.39 1.10 22.84
C LEU A 523 12.76 1.77 23.06
N ARG A 524 13.59 1.85 22.01
CA ARG A 524 14.96 2.38 22.04
C ARG A 524 15.37 2.90 20.67
N VAL A 525 15.85 4.13 20.58
CA VAL A 525 16.66 4.58 19.42
C VAL A 525 18.12 4.18 19.64
N VAL A 526 18.75 3.64 18.61
CA VAL A 526 20.17 3.27 18.60
C VAL A 526 20.97 4.14 17.63
N ASP A 527 22.30 4.04 17.68
CA ASP A 527 23.22 4.62 16.68
C ASP A 527 23.05 6.14 16.42
N THR A 528 22.76 6.90 17.48
CA THR A 528 22.59 8.37 17.40
C THR A 528 23.89 9.13 17.11
N GLU A 529 25.06 8.50 17.25
CA GLU A 529 26.37 9.06 16.87
C GLU A 529 26.75 8.68 15.42
N LEU A 530 26.09 9.32 14.44
CA LEU A 530 26.20 8.99 13.01
C LEU A 530 27.61 9.08 12.39
N MET A 531 28.54 9.80 13.02
CA MET A 531 29.88 10.06 12.47
C MET A 531 30.97 9.75 13.51
N PRO A 532 32.11 9.16 13.11
CA PRO A 532 33.20 8.87 14.03
C PRO A 532 33.76 10.16 14.67
N PRO A 533 34.32 10.10 15.90
CA PRO A 533 34.93 11.25 16.54
C PRO A 533 36.12 11.78 15.72
N ASP A 534 36.24 13.12 15.57
CA ASP A 534 37.33 13.75 14.80
C ASP A 534 38.69 13.37 15.39
N SER A 535 39.35 12.44 14.70
CA SER A 535 40.52 11.72 15.19
C SER A 535 41.84 12.35 14.73
N GLY A 536 41.80 13.43 13.95
CA GLY A 536 42.98 14.00 13.29
C GLY A 536 43.11 15.53 13.31
N GLY A 537 42.03 16.28 13.57
CA GLY A 537 41.94 17.71 13.28
C GLY A 537 43.03 18.62 13.86
N THR A 538 43.41 18.44 15.14
CA THR A 538 44.35 19.36 15.83
C THR A 538 45.81 18.90 15.82
N ARG A 539 46.12 17.62 15.57
CA ARG A 539 47.52 17.15 15.50
C ARG A 539 48.15 17.35 14.12
N GLY A 540 47.41 17.14 13.03
CA GLY A 540 47.96 17.24 11.67
C GLY A 540 48.31 18.68 11.26
N ALA A 541 47.37 19.61 11.44
CA ALA A 541 47.49 20.97 10.90
C ALA A 541 48.42 21.91 11.69
N LEU A 542 48.75 21.59 12.95
CA LEU A 542 49.57 22.46 13.83
C LEU A 542 51.03 21.99 13.95
N GLY A 543 51.41 20.85 13.35
CA GLY A 543 52.76 20.27 13.48
C GLY A 543 53.72 20.55 12.31
N ALA A 544 53.22 21.06 11.18
CA ALA A 544 53.98 21.13 9.93
C ALA A 544 54.69 22.48 9.71
N LEU A 545 55.81 22.70 10.41
CA LEU A 545 56.82 23.69 10.01
C LEU A 545 57.98 22.97 9.27
N PRO A 546 58.40 23.43 8.08
CA PRO A 546 59.47 22.79 7.32
C PRO A 546 60.84 23.12 7.93
N ASN A 547 61.32 22.29 8.86
CA ASN A 547 62.58 22.52 9.53
C ASN A 547 63.77 22.04 8.67
N SER A 548 64.28 22.91 7.81
CA SER A 548 65.39 22.63 6.90
C SER A 548 66.74 22.62 7.63
N ASN A 549 67.25 21.44 7.96
CA ASN A 549 68.70 21.15 7.97
C ASN A 549 68.91 19.64 8.02
N GLY A 550 69.81 19.12 7.20
CA GLY A 550 70.12 17.69 7.13
C GLY A 550 71.48 17.35 7.73
N THR A 551 71.58 16.16 8.33
CA THR A 551 72.86 15.45 8.50
C THR A 551 72.61 13.95 8.42
N SER A 552 73.52 13.24 7.76
CA SER A 552 73.48 11.79 7.59
C SER A 552 73.94 11.05 8.86
N GLY A 553 73.20 10.01 9.28
CA GLY A 553 73.60 9.13 10.37
C GLY A 553 73.10 7.70 10.16
N THR A 554 74.02 6.78 9.82
CA THR A 554 73.73 5.34 9.71
C THR A 554 73.84 4.65 11.06
N GLY A 555 72.84 3.85 11.45
CA GLY A 555 72.90 3.03 12.65
C GLY A 555 71.88 1.89 12.63
N SER A 556 72.33 0.66 12.88
CA SER A 556 71.49 -0.54 12.98
C SER A 556 71.09 -0.82 14.43
N GLY A 557 69.84 -1.26 14.67
CA GLY A 557 69.35 -1.59 16.01
C GLY A 557 68.08 -2.45 15.96
N THR A 558 68.17 -3.66 16.51
CA THR A 558 67.15 -4.73 16.39
C THR A 558 65.92 -4.55 17.29
N ALA A 559 64.75 -4.65 16.67
CA ALA A 559 63.54 -5.38 17.08
C ALA A 559 63.14 -5.54 18.57
N ALA A 560 61.87 -5.19 18.86
CA ALA A 560 61.02 -5.91 19.81
C ALA A 560 59.57 -5.92 19.30
N ASN A 561 58.96 -7.10 19.13
CA ASN A 561 57.58 -7.24 18.64
C ASN A 561 56.56 -7.30 19.79
N ALA A 562 55.43 -6.61 19.62
CA ALA A 562 54.21 -6.81 20.41
C ALA A 562 53.00 -6.73 19.47
N SER A 563 52.61 -7.86 18.89
CA SER A 563 51.62 -7.91 17.81
C SER A 563 50.18 -7.73 18.32
N LEU A 564 49.50 -6.71 17.82
CA LEU A 564 48.03 -6.65 17.86
C LEU A 564 47.44 -7.64 16.84
N PRO A 565 46.26 -8.24 17.10
CA PRO A 565 45.65 -9.19 16.18
C PRO A 565 45.24 -8.50 14.87
N ALA A 566 45.57 -9.14 13.74
CA ALA A 566 45.30 -8.58 12.42
C ALA A 566 43.79 -8.48 12.15
N GLN A 567 43.31 -7.29 11.81
CA GLN A 567 42.00 -7.11 11.19
C GLN A 567 41.98 -7.89 9.88
N ARG A 568 40.97 -8.75 9.70
CA ARG A 568 40.74 -9.44 8.43
C ARG A 568 40.31 -8.41 7.39
N THR A 569 41.10 -8.23 6.34
CA THR A 569 40.70 -7.49 5.15
C THR A 569 39.63 -8.29 4.39
N GLY A 570 38.37 -8.13 4.80
CA GLY A 570 37.22 -8.51 3.97
C GLY A 570 37.17 -7.66 2.70
N ALA A 571 36.48 -8.15 1.67
CA ALA A 571 36.28 -7.38 0.45
C ALA A 571 35.44 -6.12 0.77
N GLY A 572 35.96 -4.94 0.43
CA GLY A 572 35.27 -3.67 0.68
C GLY A 572 34.03 -3.50 -0.20
N PRO A 573 33.02 -2.73 0.26
CA PRO A 573 31.85 -2.39 -0.55
C PRO A 573 32.23 -1.51 -1.75
N ALA A 574 31.27 -1.34 -2.67
CA ALA A 574 31.44 -0.51 -3.87
C ALA A 574 31.89 0.92 -3.53
N GLY A 575 32.68 1.53 -4.44
CA GLY A 575 33.42 2.76 -4.16
C GLY A 575 32.57 3.92 -3.66
N ARG A 576 32.85 4.38 -2.43
CA ARG A 576 32.19 5.54 -1.80
C ARG A 576 32.29 6.77 -2.72
N PRO A 577 31.20 7.53 -2.96
CA PRO A 577 31.25 8.75 -3.77
C PRO A 577 32.27 9.75 -3.20
N ALA A 578 33.04 10.38 -4.10
CA ALA A 578 34.13 11.26 -3.74
C ALA A 578 33.63 12.49 -2.95
N GLY A 579 34.09 12.64 -1.71
CA GLY A 579 33.68 13.72 -0.81
C GLY A 579 32.55 13.37 0.18
N ALA A 580 31.94 12.18 0.08
CA ALA A 580 30.98 11.74 1.09
C ALA A 580 31.69 11.43 2.43
N PRO A 581 31.11 11.84 3.58
CA PRO A 581 31.68 11.61 4.90
C PRO A 581 31.86 10.13 5.25
N THR A 582 32.71 9.88 6.24
CA THR A 582 32.76 8.60 6.95
C THR A 582 31.63 8.56 7.97
N VAL A 583 30.95 7.42 8.02
CA VAL A 583 29.72 7.17 8.77
C VAL A 583 29.99 5.97 9.68
N VAL A 584 29.42 5.96 10.87
CA VAL A 584 29.55 4.81 11.79
C VAL A 584 28.71 3.65 11.26
N GLU A 585 29.30 2.46 11.18
CA GLU A 585 28.57 1.25 10.79
C GLU A 585 27.52 0.89 11.84
N LEU A 586 26.32 0.53 11.38
CA LEU A 586 25.17 0.19 12.22
C LEU A 586 25.43 -1.07 13.06
N ASP A 587 25.30 -0.99 14.38
CA ASP A 587 25.31 -2.18 15.25
C ASP A 587 24.08 -3.04 14.96
N THR A 588 24.29 -4.19 14.32
CA THR A 588 23.22 -5.10 13.88
C THR A 588 22.45 -5.72 15.04
N ALA A 589 23.09 -5.91 16.20
CA ALA A 589 22.47 -6.46 17.39
C ALA A 589 21.64 -5.39 18.12
N ALA A 590 22.19 -4.17 18.26
CA ALA A 590 21.45 -3.04 18.81
C ALA A 590 20.24 -2.68 17.94
N ALA A 591 20.41 -2.61 16.62
CA ALA A 591 19.34 -2.34 15.66
C ALA A 591 18.22 -3.40 15.71
N ALA A 592 18.55 -4.69 15.71
CA ALA A 592 17.54 -5.76 15.83
C ALA A 592 16.79 -5.69 17.18
N LEU A 593 17.46 -5.32 18.26
CA LEU A 593 16.81 -5.16 19.57
C LEU A 593 15.99 -3.86 19.70
N ALA A 594 16.30 -2.83 18.92
CA ALA A 594 15.55 -1.57 18.81
C ALA A 594 14.22 -1.71 18.04
N LEU A 595 14.16 -2.63 17.07
CA LEU A 595 12.96 -2.85 16.25
C LEU A 595 11.71 -3.18 17.10
N PRO A 596 10.51 -2.71 16.68
CA PRO A 596 9.26 -2.97 17.38
C PRO A 596 9.01 -4.45 17.66
N VAL A 597 8.43 -4.73 18.82
CA VAL A 597 8.08 -6.10 19.24
C VAL A 597 6.61 -6.37 18.90
N PRO A 598 6.26 -7.51 18.27
CA PRO A 598 4.87 -7.93 18.12
C PRO A 598 4.12 -7.92 19.46
N ARG A 599 2.84 -7.55 19.44
CA ARG A 599 2.00 -7.62 20.64
C ARG A 599 1.71 -9.07 21.01
N VAL A 600 1.58 -9.30 22.32
CA VAL A 600 1.11 -10.55 22.90
C VAL A 600 -0.39 -10.68 22.63
N ASP A 601 -0.80 -11.82 22.10
CA ASP A 601 -2.20 -12.20 21.91
C ASP A 601 -2.98 -12.15 23.24
N PRO A 602 -4.05 -11.33 23.37
CA PRO A 602 -4.81 -11.23 24.62
C PRO A 602 -5.56 -12.53 24.99
N ASP A 603 -5.82 -13.41 24.02
CA ASP A 603 -6.50 -14.69 24.23
C ASP A 603 -5.51 -15.83 24.65
N ASP A 604 -4.20 -15.57 24.69
CA ASP A 604 -3.20 -16.56 25.13
C ASP A 604 -3.30 -16.82 26.65
N PRO A 605 -3.32 -18.08 27.11
CA PRO A 605 -3.46 -18.40 28.54
C PRO A 605 -2.31 -17.89 29.43
N ASN A 606 -1.19 -17.45 28.85
CA ASN A 606 -0.10 -16.79 29.57
C ASN A 606 -0.11 -15.25 29.44
N ALA A 607 -1.04 -14.62 28.71
CA ALA A 607 -0.99 -13.17 28.42
C ALA A 607 -0.85 -12.30 29.69
N GLY A 608 -1.71 -12.52 30.70
CA GLY A 608 -1.63 -11.82 31.98
C GLY A 608 -0.37 -12.14 32.80
N PHE A 609 0.20 -13.34 32.65
CA PHE A 609 1.47 -13.72 33.27
C PHE A 609 2.66 -13.02 32.61
N LEU A 610 2.64 -12.90 31.28
CA LEU A 610 3.67 -12.19 30.51
C LEU A 610 3.65 -10.67 30.76
N ALA A 611 2.46 -10.09 30.94
CA ALA A 611 2.30 -8.69 31.34
C ALA A 611 2.97 -8.37 32.69
N ALA A 612 2.91 -9.30 33.66
CA ALA A 612 3.58 -9.15 34.95
C ALA A 612 5.13 -9.22 34.86
N LEU A 613 5.69 -9.67 33.74
CA LEU A 613 7.14 -9.85 33.52
C LEU A 613 7.74 -8.81 32.55
N MET A 614 7.01 -7.74 32.20
CA MET A 614 7.45 -6.75 31.20
C MET A 614 8.75 -6.02 31.59
N THR A 615 9.04 -5.85 32.88
CA THR A 615 10.24 -5.17 33.39
C THR A 615 11.34 -6.12 33.89
N THR A 616 11.15 -7.44 33.79
CA THR A 616 12.09 -8.45 34.31
C THR A 616 13.32 -8.59 33.41
N ALA A 617 14.51 -8.76 34.00
CA ALA A 617 15.74 -8.94 33.24
C ALA A 617 15.72 -10.26 32.43
N PRO A 618 16.29 -10.33 31.21
CA PRO A 618 16.11 -11.50 30.32
C PRO A 618 16.50 -12.86 30.92
N ALA A 619 17.57 -12.93 31.74
CA ALA A 619 18.00 -14.18 32.39
C ALA A 619 17.05 -14.63 33.52
N GLU A 620 16.53 -13.68 34.30
CA GLU A 620 15.51 -13.92 35.32
C GLU A 620 14.19 -14.32 34.66
N LEU A 621 13.85 -13.67 33.54
CA LEU A 621 12.64 -13.94 32.76
C LEU A 621 12.64 -15.36 32.17
N ILE A 622 13.75 -15.83 31.59
CA ILE A 622 13.89 -17.24 31.13
C ILE A 622 13.72 -18.23 32.30
N THR A 623 14.03 -17.81 33.53
CA THR A 623 13.79 -18.62 34.74
C THR A 623 12.32 -18.57 35.15
N ALA A 624 11.68 -17.40 35.13
CA ALA A 624 10.26 -17.20 35.45
C ALA A 624 9.32 -17.89 34.44
N LEU A 625 9.65 -17.89 33.14
CA LEU A 625 8.86 -18.59 32.12
C LEU A 625 8.72 -20.11 32.38
N ARG A 626 9.58 -20.71 33.20
CA ARG A 626 9.46 -22.12 33.62
C ARG A 626 8.20 -22.37 34.46
N SER A 627 7.73 -21.39 35.22
CA SER A 627 6.49 -21.45 35.99
C SER A 627 5.27 -20.84 35.29
N ALA A 628 5.36 -20.54 33.98
CA ALA A 628 4.22 -20.02 33.21
C ALA A 628 3.10 -21.08 33.13
N PRO A 629 1.83 -20.73 33.42
CA PRO A 629 0.69 -21.65 33.53
C PRO A 629 0.50 -22.68 32.42
N ALA A 630 0.78 -22.30 31.17
CA ALA A 630 0.62 -23.17 30.00
C ALA A 630 1.88 -23.20 29.12
N ASN A 631 2.01 -24.20 28.24
CA ASN A 631 3.00 -24.19 27.17
C ASN A 631 2.39 -23.59 25.89
N SER A 632 2.34 -22.25 25.81
CA SER A 632 1.67 -21.51 24.73
C SER A 632 2.66 -20.93 23.70
N PRO A 633 2.17 -20.45 22.53
CA PRO A 633 3.00 -19.73 21.57
C PRO A 633 3.66 -18.48 22.17
N GLU A 634 2.91 -17.64 22.90
CA GLU A 634 3.44 -16.38 23.42
C GLU A 634 4.55 -16.58 24.47
N LYS A 635 4.44 -17.62 25.30
CA LYS A 635 5.53 -18.05 26.19
C LYS A 635 6.82 -18.32 25.41
N ARG A 636 6.73 -19.06 24.30
CA ARG A 636 7.88 -19.48 23.48
C ARG A 636 8.45 -18.32 22.68
N LEU A 637 7.59 -17.43 22.16
CA LEU A 637 8.00 -16.19 21.49
C LEU A 637 8.73 -15.25 22.45
N ARG A 638 8.25 -15.09 23.70
CA ARG A 638 8.95 -14.29 24.72
C ARG A 638 10.26 -14.94 25.18
N GLU A 639 10.33 -16.27 25.29
CA GLU A 639 11.61 -16.97 25.56
C GLU A 639 12.63 -16.74 24.44
N LEU A 640 12.20 -16.87 23.17
CA LEU A 640 13.02 -16.61 22.00
C LEU A 640 13.57 -15.17 22.00
N ARG A 641 12.72 -14.16 22.23
CA ARG A 641 13.15 -12.77 22.37
C ARG A 641 14.17 -12.59 23.49
N ALA A 642 13.96 -13.22 24.65
CA ALA A 642 14.88 -13.13 25.77
C ALA A 642 16.25 -13.80 25.51
N ARG A 643 16.29 -14.89 24.72
CA ARG A 643 17.55 -15.52 24.28
C ARG A 643 18.34 -14.64 23.31
N ILE A 644 17.64 -13.95 22.39
CA ILE A 644 18.24 -12.94 21.52
C ILE A 644 18.77 -11.76 22.34
N GLU A 645 18.00 -11.28 23.33
CA GLU A 645 18.41 -10.20 24.26
C GLU A 645 19.63 -10.56 25.14
N LEU A 646 19.96 -11.85 25.31
CA LEU A 646 21.16 -12.34 25.99
C LEU A 646 22.32 -12.69 25.04
N GLY A 647 22.12 -12.69 23.72
CA GLY A 647 23.10 -13.18 22.76
C GLY A 647 23.29 -14.71 22.72
N ASP A 648 22.38 -15.49 23.32
CA ASP A 648 22.37 -16.96 23.26
C ASP A 648 21.81 -17.42 21.90
N LEU A 649 22.52 -17.07 20.82
CA LEU A 649 22.13 -17.39 19.45
C LEU A 649 21.94 -18.90 19.22
N PRO A 650 22.79 -19.82 19.75
CA PRO A 650 22.58 -21.25 19.56
C PRO A 650 21.26 -21.77 20.14
N ALA A 651 20.78 -21.23 21.27
CA ALA A 651 19.48 -21.60 21.80
C ALA A 651 18.32 -20.81 21.19
N ALA A 652 18.54 -19.56 20.75
CA ALA A 652 17.56 -18.81 19.98
C ALA A 652 17.20 -19.55 18.67
N HIS A 653 18.19 -20.10 17.96
CA HIS A 653 17.94 -20.95 16.78
C HIS A 653 17.07 -22.16 17.14
N ARG A 654 17.43 -22.95 18.17
CA ARG A 654 16.62 -24.11 18.59
C ARG A 654 15.20 -23.75 19.03
N ALA A 655 15.01 -22.58 19.66
CA ALA A 655 13.68 -22.09 20.04
C ALA A 655 12.86 -21.65 18.82
N LEU A 656 13.50 -21.05 17.79
CA LEU A 656 12.86 -20.72 16.52
C LEU A 656 12.53 -21.98 15.71
N GLU A 657 13.48 -22.89 15.48
CA GLU A 657 13.27 -24.17 14.77
C GLU A 657 12.09 -24.96 15.37
N SER A 658 11.99 -24.98 16.71
CA SER A 658 10.88 -25.60 17.43
C SER A 658 9.54 -24.90 17.19
N LEU A 659 9.52 -23.55 17.14
CA LEU A 659 8.32 -22.79 16.79
C LEU A 659 7.93 -22.97 15.32
N GLU A 660 8.91 -23.09 14.42
CA GLU A 660 8.68 -23.30 12.99
C GLU A 660 8.05 -24.65 12.67
N ALA A 661 8.43 -25.70 13.40
CA ALA A 661 7.82 -27.02 13.27
C ALA A 661 6.32 -27.04 13.63
N ASP A 662 5.88 -26.20 14.58
CA ASP A 662 4.48 -26.15 15.04
C ASP A 662 3.63 -25.04 14.39
N ARG A 663 4.27 -23.95 13.98
CA ARG A 663 3.67 -22.65 13.62
C ARG A 663 4.51 -21.85 12.62
N GLY A 664 5.27 -22.49 11.72
CA GLY A 664 6.23 -21.81 10.82
C GLY A 664 5.67 -20.77 9.84
N GLU A 665 4.35 -20.72 9.66
CA GLU A 665 3.64 -19.68 8.89
C GLU A 665 3.15 -18.50 9.73
N ASP A 666 3.12 -18.60 11.07
CA ASP A 666 2.66 -17.52 11.95
C ASP A 666 3.57 -16.30 11.76
N TRP A 667 2.98 -15.16 11.43
CA TRP A 667 3.73 -13.94 11.10
C TRP A 667 4.70 -13.50 12.20
N ARG A 668 4.42 -13.81 13.48
CA ARG A 668 5.32 -13.54 14.61
C ARG A 668 6.57 -14.40 14.53
N VAL A 669 6.42 -15.69 14.17
CA VAL A 669 7.56 -16.60 13.96
C VAL A 669 8.42 -16.13 12.78
N VAL A 670 7.79 -15.65 11.70
CA VAL A 670 8.50 -15.04 10.55
C VAL A 670 9.21 -13.74 10.96
N TRP A 671 8.60 -12.88 11.76
CA TRP A 671 9.25 -11.68 12.32
C TRP A 671 10.49 -12.05 13.16
N TYR A 672 10.39 -13.06 14.02
CA TYR A 672 11.54 -13.52 14.82
C TYR A 672 12.62 -14.22 14.00
N ARG A 673 12.29 -14.90 12.89
CA ARG A 673 13.26 -15.35 11.88
C ARG A 673 14.03 -14.16 11.30
N GLY A 674 13.33 -13.07 11.00
CA GLY A 674 13.94 -11.81 10.54
C GLY A 674 14.92 -11.20 11.56
N LEU A 675 14.49 -11.10 12.81
CA LEU A 675 15.31 -10.61 13.92
C LEU A 675 16.56 -11.48 14.16
N LEU A 676 16.41 -12.81 14.17
CA LEU A 676 17.53 -13.73 14.40
C LEU A 676 18.54 -13.70 13.24
N GLY A 677 18.04 -13.52 12.00
CA GLY A 677 18.87 -13.28 10.81
C GLY A 677 19.76 -12.04 10.97
N LEU A 678 19.19 -10.90 11.39
CA LEU A 678 19.96 -9.66 11.64
C LEU A 678 21.10 -9.85 12.65
N VAL A 679 20.81 -10.45 13.80
CA VAL A 679 21.83 -10.63 14.87
C VAL A 679 22.87 -11.69 14.49
N SER A 680 22.50 -12.64 13.64
CA SER A 680 23.40 -13.71 13.15
C SER A 680 24.16 -13.32 11.86
N GLY A 681 23.88 -12.15 11.29
CA GLY A 681 24.50 -11.63 10.06
C GLY A 681 23.90 -12.14 8.74
N ASP A 682 22.86 -12.97 8.78
CA ASP A 682 22.08 -13.37 7.60
C ASP A 682 21.07 -12.27 7.22
N LYS A 683 21.63 -11.25 6.58
CA LYS A 683 20.91 -10.06 6.07
C LYS A 683 19.89 -10.41 4.98
N GLU A 684 20.09 -11.52 4.26
CA GLU A 684 19.24 -11.94 3.15
C GLU A 684 17.97 -12.62 3.65
N THR A 685 18.10 -13.60 4.55
CA THR A 685 16.94 -14.19 5.25
C THR A 685 16.21 -13.14 6.07
N ALA A 686 16.92 -12.19 6.69
CA ALA A 686 16.31 -11.07 7.38
C ALA A 686 15.43 -10.22 6.45
N ALA A 687 15.97 -9.76 5.31
CA ALA A 687 15.23 -8.96 4.34
C ALA A 687 13.97 -9.68 3.83
N LEU A 688 14.10 -10.96 3.45
CA LEU A 688 12.97 -11.76 2.95
C LEU A 688 11.88 -11.98 4.01
N ALA A 689 12.27 -12.18 5.28
CA ALA A 689 11.32 -12.34 6.36
C ALA A 689 10.51 -11.06 6.65
N PHE A 690 11.16 -9.89 6.65
CA PHE A 690 10.46 -8.62 6.84
C PHE A 690 9.66 -8.18 5.61
N ASP A 691 10.08 -8.54 4.38
CA ASP A 691 9.32 -8.29 3.15
C ASP A 691 8.02 -9.10 3.13
N ALA A 692 8.04 -10.35 3.61
CA ALA A 692 6.87 -11.19 3.78
C ALA A 692 5.90 -10.67 4.86
N VAL A 693 6.41 -10.08 5.95
CA VAL A 693 5.58 -9.39 6.96
C VAL A 693 5.02 -8.06 6.43
N TYR A 694 5.70 -7.38 5.50
CA TYR A 694 5.19 -6.18 4.82
C TYR A 694 4.09 -6.51 3.80
N ASP A 695 4.21 -7.62 3.05
CA ASP A 695 3.14 -8.14 2.19
C ASP A 695 1.88 -8.52 3.00
N ALA A 696 2.06 -9.06 4.21
CA ALA A 696 0.95 -9.31 5.14
C ALA A 696 0.34 -8.00 5.66
N PHE A 697 1.16 -7.07 6.16
CA PHE A 697 0.71 -5.87 6.88
C PHE A 697 1.19 -4.57 6.21
N PRO A 698 0.61 -4.19 5.05
CA PRO A 698 1.04 -3.04 4.28
C PRO A 698 0.81 -1.69 5.01
N GLY A 699 -0.11 -1.64 5.97
CA GLY A 699 -0.36 -0.44 6.78
C GLY A 699 0.75 -0.15 7.80
N GLU A 700 1.50 -1.17 8.24
CA GLU A 700 2.39 -1.06 9.40
C GLU A 700 3.71 -0.33 9.12
N PRO A 701 4.19 0.55 10.02
CA PRO A 701 5.52 1.17 9.93
C PRO A 701 6.64 0.22 10.38
N ALA A 702 6.37 -0.75 11.25
CA ALA A 702 7.37 -1.67 11.81
C ALA A 702 8.14 -2.50 10.77
N PRO A 703 7.50 -3.21 9.81
CA PRO A 703 8.24 -3.95 8.79
C PRO A 703 8.96 -3.02 7.81
N LYS A 704 8.44 -1.83 7.52
CA LYS A 704 9.11 -0.80 6.70
C LYS A 704 10.41 -0.33 7.37
N LEU A 705 10.40 -0.10 8.68
CA LEU A 705 11.60 0.24 9.47
C LEU A 705 12.65 -0.89 9.44
N ALA A 706 12.20 -2.14 9.60
CA ALA A 706 13.07 -3.32 9.53
C ALA A 706 13.68 -3.52 8.13
N LEU A 707 12.90 -3.29 7.07
CA LEU A 707 13.38 -3.29 5.69
C LEU A 707 14.37 -2.15 5.40
N GLY A 708 14.21 -0.98 6.01
CA GLY A 708 15.20 0.10 5.99
C GLY A 708 16.55 -0.34 6.56
N VAL A 709 16.54 -0.98 7.74
CA VAL A 709 17.73 -1.58 8.37
C VAL A 709 18.36 -2.64 7.48
N CYS A 710 17.58 -3.58 6.93
CA CYS A 710 18.09 -4.59 6.01
C CYS A 710 18.70 -4.01 4.74
N ALA A 711 18.04 -3.01 4.12
CA ALA A 711 18.53 -2.35 2.92
C ALA A 711 19.84 -1.59 3.17
N GLU A 712 19.97 -0.90 4.30
CA GLU A 712 21.23 -0.22 4.68
C GLU A 712 22.36 -1.24 4.87
N LEU A 713 22.10 -2.33 5.60
CA LEU A 713 23.06 -3.39 5.85
C LEU A 713 23.46 -4.18 4.58
N LEU A 714 22.59 -4.21 3.57
CA LEU A 714 22.86 -4.77 2.23
C LEU A 714 23.52 -3.76 1.27
N GLY A 715 23.78 -2.52 1.70
CA GLY A 715 24.36 -1.45 0.88
C GLY A 715 23.38 -0.85 -0.15
N GLN A 716 22.09 -1.18 -0.08
CA GLN A 716 21.05 -0.67 -0.96
C GLN A 716 20.56 0.71 -0.47
N LEU A 717 21.46 1.69 -0.44
CA LEU A 717 21.25 2.98 0.21
C LEU A 717 19.99 3.73 -0.26
N ASP A 718 19.69 3.75 -1.56
CA ASP A 718 18.48 4.41 -2.08
C ASP A 718 17.18 3.77 -1.52
N ASN A 719 17.17 2.44 -1.37
CA ASN A 719 16.02 1.71 -0.82
C ASN A 719 15.89 1.94 0.69
N ALA A 720 17.02 1.99 1.40
CA ALA A 720 17.05 2.33 2.83
C ALA A 720 16.54 3.75 3.08
N ALA A 721 16.98 4.72 2.27
CA ALA A 721 16.51 6.10 2.31
C ALA A 721 14.99 6.18 2.10
N GLU A 722 14.45 5.47 1.12
CA GLU A 722 13.00 5.48 0.85
C GLU A 722 12.19 4.84 1.99
N TYR A 723 12.60 3.69 2.53
CA TYR A 723 11.92 3.06 3.67
C TYR A 723 11.95 3.95 4.92
N TYR A 724 13.11 4.50 5.28
CA TYR A 724 13.23 5.40 6.42
C TYR A 724 12.47 6.72 6.20
N ARG A 725 12.47 7.28 4.99
CA ARG A 725 11.66 8.46 4.62
C ARG A 725 10.17 8.16 4.75
N LEU A 726 9.71 7.00 4.31
CA LEU A 726 8.30 6.60 4.36
C LEU A 726 7.79 6.51 5.80
N VAL A 727 8.55 5.84 6.67
CA VAL A 727 8.25 5.75 8.11
C VAL A 727 8.26 7.14 8.76
N TRP A 728 9.35 7.89 8.61
CA TRP A 728 9.52 9.21 9.26
C TRP A 728 8.53 10.28 8.78
N THR A 729 8.09 10.21 7.51
CA THR A 729 7.04 11.10 6.99
C THR A 729 5.68 10.77 7.59
N THR A 730 5.40 9.49 7.83
CA THR A 730 4.10 9.01 8.32
C THR A 730 3.96 9.16 9.84
N ASP A 731 4.96 8.75 10.61
CA ASP A 731 4.92 8.78 12.08
C ASP A 731 6.30 9.11 12.68
N GLN A 732 6.37 10.25 13.37
CA GLN A 732 7.60 10.77 13.99
C GLN A 732 7.91 10.21 15.39
N SER A 733 7.11 9.25 15.89
CA SER A 733 7.51 8.44 17.06
C SER A 733 8.65 7.46 16.73
N TYR A 734 8.76 7.04 15.46
CA TYR A 734 9.81 6.13 14.97
C TYR A 734 11.13 6.86 14.71
N VAL A 735 11.75 7.36 15.78
CA VAL A 735 12.93 8.23 15.70
C VAL A 735 14.16 7.49 15.14
N SER A 736 14.25 6.16 15.22
CA SER A 736 15.27 5.41 14.48
C SER A 736 15.22 5.62 12.96
N ALA A 737 14.04 5.94 12.39
CA ALA A 737 13.92 6.29 10.97
C ALA A 737 14.58 7.64 10.65
N ALA A 738 14.52 8.64 11.55
CA ALA A 738 15.20 9.92 11.35
C ALA A 738 16.73 9.75 11.33
N PHE A 739 17.27 9.00 12.30
CA PHE A 739 18.71 8.72 12.35
C PHE A 739 19.16 7.84 11.18
N GLY A 740 18.40 6.81 10.81
CA GLY A 740 18.69 5.96 9.65
C GLY A 740 18.71 6.74 8.33
N LEU A 741 17.67 7.55 8.05
CA LEU A 741 17.63 8.41 6.87
C LEU A 741 18.80 9.40 6.83
N ALA A 742 19.15 10.00 7.97
CA ALA A 742 20.30 10.89 8.06
C ALA A 742 21.64 10.16 7.84
N ARG A 743 21.80 8.94 8.36
CA ARG A 743 22.98 8.07 8.18
C ARG A 743 23.20 7.71 6.70
N VAL A 744 22.13 7.28 6.03
CA VAL A 744 22.11 6.92 4.61
C VAL A 744 22.34 8.14 3.71
N ARG A 745 21.75 9.30 4.05
CA ARG A 745 22.02 10.58 3.35
C ARG A 745 23.47 11.04 3.52
N LEU A 746 24.07 10.88 4.70
CA LEU A 746 25.51 11.13 4.88
C LEU A 746 26.37 10.18 4.02
N ALA A 747 26.06 8.89 3.99
CA ALA A 747 26.80 7.90 3.20
C ALA A 747 26.74 8.15 1.67
N THR A 748 25.62 8.69 1.18
CA THR A 748 25.45 9.10 -0.24
C THR A 748 25.99 10.50 -0.53
N GLY A 749 26.29 11.31 0.49
CA GLY A 749 26.87 12.66 0.38
C GLY A 749 25.88 13.81 0.58
N ASP A 750 24.58 13.55 0.72
CA ASP A 750 23.55 14.54 1.03
C ASP A 750 23.60 15.01 2.50
N ARG A 751 24.63 15.79 2.83
CA ARG A 751 24.77 16.43 4.14
C ARG A 751 23.60 17.36 4.46
N ALA A 752 23.07 18.07 3.46
CA ALA A 752 22.01 19.06 3.66
C ALA A 752 20.69 18.40 4.07
N GLY A 753 20.27 17.36 3.34
CA GLY A 753 19.09 16.58 3.68
C GLY A 753 19.27 15.70 4.92
N ALA A 754 20.49 15.27 5.25
CA ALA A 754 20.76 14.60 6.53
C ALA A 754 20.54 15.56 7.73
N VAL A 755 21.09 16.76 7.63
CA VAL A 755 20.90 17.85 8.62
C VAL A 755 19.43 18.22 8.73
N GLN A 756 18.73 18.41 7.61
CA GLN A 756 17.29 18.73 7.61
C GLN A 756 16.44 17.69 8.34
N VAL A 757 16.75 16.40 8.19
CA VAL A 757 16.02 15.31 8.86
C VAL A 757 16.28 15.32 10.36
N LEU A 758 17.53 15.47 10.79
CA LEU A 758 17.89 15.59 12.22
C LEU A 758 17.29 16.85 12.85
N GLU A 759 17.23 17.95 12.09
CA GLU A 759 16.61 19.21 12.50
C GLU A 759 15.06 19.20 12.37
N SER A 760 14.47 18.10 11.86
CA SER A 760 13.02 17.85 11.88
C SER A 760 12.53 17.05 13.09
N VAL A 761 13.43 16.51 13.93
CA VAL A 761 13.07 15.82 15.17
C VAL A 761 12.42 16.82 16.15
N PRO A 762 11.20 16.55 16.66
CA PRO A 762 10.50 17.42 17.61
C PRO A 762 11.25 17.61 18.94
N ASP A 763 11.08 18.79 19.55
CA ASP A 763 11.64 19.14 20.87
C ASP A 763 11.04 18.33 22.03
N SER A 764 9.82 17.84 21.86
CA SER A 764 9.19 16.85 22.76
C SER A 764 9.83 15.46 22.73
N SER A 765 10.75 15.17 21.80
CA SER A 765 11.45 13.89 21.72
C SER A 765 12.59 13.81 22.72
N ILE A 766 12.69 12.71 23.47
CA ILE A 766 13.83 12.43 24.36
C ILE A 766 15.18 12.38 23.62
N HIS A 767 15.15 12.17 22.29
CA HIS A 767 16.31 12.14 21.42
C HIS A 767 16.60 13.47 20.71
N TYR A 768 15.81 14.53 20.93
CA TYR A 768 16.00 15.86 20.33
C TYR A 768 17.44 16.38 20.48
N THR A 769 17.96 16.35 21.71
CA THR A 769 19.33 16.80 22.02
C THR A 769 20.38 15.99 21.25
N ALA A 770 20.18 14.68 21.10
CA ALA A 770 21.09 13.82 20.33
C ALA A 770 21.02 14.15 18.82
N ALA A 771 19.81 14.36 18.28
CA ALA A 771 19.63 14.73 16.88
C ALA A 771 20.26 16.08 16.56
N ARG A 772 20.12 17.08 17.43
CA ARG A 772 20.72 18.42 17.27
C ARG A 772 22.25 18.39 17.37
N VAL A 773 22.82 17.55 18.25
CA VAL A 773 24.27 17.30 18.31
C VAL A 773 24.76 16.58 17.05
N ALA A 774 24.02 15.58 16.56
CA ALA A 774 24.32 14.90 15.29
C ALA A 774 24.26 15.86 14.09
N ALA A 775 23.28 16.78 14.05
CA ALA A 775 23.18 17.80 13.00
C ALA A 775 24.38 18.75 12.98
N VAL A 776 24.84 19.24 14.14
CA VAL A 776 26.07 20.06 14.23
C VAL A 776 27.28 19.28 13.69
N ARG A 777 27.41 18.00 14.05
CA ARG A 777 28.51 17.14 13.57
C ARG A 777 28.43 16.89 12.07
N ALA A 778 27.23 16.64 11.52
CA ALA A 778 26.97 16.44 10.10
C ALA A 778 27.31 17.67 9.24
N ARG A 779 27.05 18.88 9.75
CA ARG A 779 27.48 20.15 9.12
C ARG A 779 29.00 20.28 9.05
N LEU A 780 29.73 19.88 10.09
CA LEU A 780 31.14 20.29 10.29
C LEU A 780 32.21 19.21 10.07
N ARG A 781 31.95 17.94 10.37
CA ARG A 781 32.98 16.88 10.31
C ARG A 781 33.29 16.46 8.88
N GLU A 782 34.57 16.21 8.59
CA GLU A 782 35.07 15.79 7.27
C GLU A 782 34.69 16.74 6.11
N ARG A 783 34.55 18.04 6.41
CA ARG A 783 34.47 19.12 5.42
C ARG A 783 35.88 19.54 5.01
N SER A 784 36.09 19.91 3.76
CA SER A 784 37.34 20.55 3.34
C SER A 784 37.38 22.00 3.85
N ALA A 785 38.57 22.49 4.22
CA ALA A 785 38.72 23.88 4.66
C ALA A 785 38.53 24.89 3.49
N GLU A 786 38.51 24.41 2.25
CA GLU A 786 38.29 25.18 1.04
C GLU A 786 36.80 25.48 0.75
N GLU A 787 35.86 24.84 1.45
CA GLU A 787 34.42 25.07 1.25
C GLU A 787 33.91 26.42 1.82
N ARG A 788 32.72 26.83 1.39
CA ARG A 788 31.99 27.97 1.97
C ARG A 788 31.27 27.51 3.24
N LEU A 789 32.00 27.43 4.35
CA LEU A 789 31.51 26.89 5.62
C LEU A 789 30.88 27.93 6.58
N LEU A 790 30.89 29.22 6.25
CA LEU A 790 30.55 30.30 7.19
C LEU A 790 29.14 30.19 7.78
N ASP A 791 28.13 29.89 6.96
CA ASP A 791 26.75 29.83 7.43
C ASP A 791 26.45 28.53 8.19
N ASP A 792 27.11 27.42 7.83
CA ASP A 792 27.13 26.18 8.64
C ASP A 792 27.78 26.38 10.01
N LEU A 793 28.91 27.12 10.07
CA LEU A 793 29.59 27.46 11.33
C LEU A 793 28.73 28.34 12.23
N ARG A 794 27.99 29.30 11.66
CA ARG A 794 27.04 30.16 12.39
C ARG A 794 25.87 29.34 12.94
N ALA A 795 25.20 28.56 12.09
CA ALA A 795 24.10 27.69 12.52
C ALA A 795 24.54 26.68 13.58
N ALA A 796 25.75 26.13 13.45
CA ALA A 796 26.33 25.21 14.44
C ALA A 796 26.63 25.90 15.78
N ALA A 797 27.15 27.13 15.78
CA ALA A 797 27.38 27.91 16.99
C ALA A 797 26.05 28.27 17.68
N GLU A 798 25.10 28.82 16.91
CA GLU A 798 23.76 29.21 17.37
C GLU A 798 22.98 28.03 17.96
N GLN A 799 23.06 26.84 17.34
CA GLN A 799 22.48 25.61 17.89
C GLN A 799 23.21 25.14 19.16
N THR A 800 24.54 25.28 19.23
CA THR A 800 25.34 24.93 20.43
C THR A 800 25.02 25.83 21.63
N GLU A 801 24.73 27.11 21.40
CA GLU A 801 24.31 28.06 22.45
C GLU A 801 22.88 27.79 22.94
N ARG A 802 21.94 27.50 22.01
CA ARG A 802 20.53 27.21 22.36
C ARG A 802 20.31 25.89 23.09
N LEU A 803 21.17 24.89 22.90
CA LEU A 803 20.96 23.58 23.50
C LEU A 803 21.19 23.60 25.03
N GLY A 804 20.24 23.03 25.77
CA GLY A 804 20.28 22.79 27.22
C GLY A 804 21.28 21.72 27.66
N LEU A 805 22.45 21.67 27.04
CA LEU A 805 23.54 20.75 27.39
C LEU A 805 24.12 21.07 28.78
N ASP A 806 24.60 20.03 29.45
CA ASP A 806 25.57 20.16 30.54
C ASP A 806 26.86 20.84 30.06
N GLN A 807 27.66 21.34 31.01
CA GLN A 807 28.86 22.11 30.67
C GLN A 807 29.91 21.28 29.92
N GLN A 808 30.05 19.98 30.19
CA GLN A 808 31.03 19.15 29.50
C GLN A 808 30.65 18.92 28.04
N ARG A 809 29.40 18.55 27.76
CA ARG A 809 28.90 18.37 26.39
C ARG A 809 28.88 19.68 25.59
N ARG A 810 28.52 20.82 26.20
CA ARG A 810 28.57 22.13 25.53
C ARG A 810 29.99 22.48 25.10
N GLU A 811 30.99 22.31 25.98
CA GLU A 811 32.38 22.67 25.69
C GLU A 811 33.04 21.69 24.71
N LEU A 812 32.67 20.40 24.73
CA LEU A 812 33.07 19.44 23.69
C LEU A 812 32.57 19.88 22.31
N LEU A 813 31.28 20.26 22.20
CA LEU A 813 30.71 20.70 20.93
C LEU A 813 31.28 22.06 20.48
N ALA A 814 31.53 22.97 21.42
CA ALA A 814 32.20 24.24 21.17
C ALA A 814 33.62 24.05 20.59
N VAL A 815 34.36 23.05 21.06
CA VAL A 815 35.67 22.67 20.50
C VAL A 815 35.54 22.16 19.05
N GLU A 816 34.51 21.37 18.72
CA GLU A 816 34.25 20.95 17.33
C GLU A 816 33.94 22.15 16.42
N VAL A 817 33.12 23.10 16.88
CA VAL A 817 32.75 24.33 16.14
C VAL A 817 33.96 25.25 15.94
N LEU A 818 34.63 25.65 17.02
CA LEU A 818 35.75 26.59 16.98
C LEU A 818 36.98 25.99 16.29
N GLY A 819 37.22 24.69 16.43
CA GLY A 819 38.29 23.97 15.72
C GLY A 819 38.06 23.94 14.21
N SER A 820 36.80 23.78 13.78
CA SER A 820 36.43 23.80 12.37
C SER A 820 36.46 25.22 11.79
N ALA A 821 36.03 26.23 12.56
CA ALA A 821 36.21 27.64 12.21
C ALA A 821 37.71 28.00 12.06
N LEU A 822 38.58 27.54 12.96
CA LEU A 822 40.01 27.82 12.91
C LEU A 822 40.68 27.17 11.68
N ARG A 823 40.31 25.93 11.34
CA ARG A 823 40.75 25.28 10.08
C ARG A 823 40.36 26.11 8.85
N TRP A 824 39.13 26.60 8.80
CA TRP A 824 38.59 27.41 7.69
C TRP A 824 39.26 28.79 7.57
N VAL A 825 39.52 29.46 8.70
CA VAL A 825 40.28 30.73 8.74
C VAL A 825 41.74 30.54 8.29
N LEU A 826 42.41 29.48 8.75
CA LEU A 826 43.79 29.16 8.38
C LEU A 826 43.95 28.79 6.89
N ALA A 827 42.90 28.31 6.24
CA ALA A 827 42.86 28.09 4.78
C ALA A 827 42.71 29.40 3.96
N GLY A 828 42.87 30.57 4.58
CA GLY A 828 42.99 31.86 3.88
C GLY A 828 41.69 32.50 3.43
N ARG A 829 40.51 31.95 3.78
CA ARG A 829 39.19 32.52 3.41
C ARG A 829 38.75 33.71 4.27
N ASN A 830 39.66 34.37 4.97
CA ASN A 830 39.43 35.64 5.68
C ASN A 830 39.18 36.81 4.71
N GLY A 831 37.95 36.96 4.23
CA GLY A 831 37.42 38.24 3.72
C GLY A 831 38.06 38.82 2.45
N ALA A 832 38.88 38.07 1.71
CA ALA A 832 39.65 38.51 0.54
C ALA A 832 38.81 38.80 -0.74
N ALA A 833 37.64 39.41 -0.57
CA ALA A 833 36.77 39.95 -1.61
C ALA A 833 36.34 41.41 -1.32
N TRP A 834 36.87 42.04 -0.26
CA TRP A 834 36.43 43.35 0.25
C TRP A 834 37.48 44.46 0.07
N SER A 835 38.47 44.27 -0.81
CA SER A 835 39.57 45.23 -1.01
C SER A 835 40.16 45.25 -2.43
N SER A 836 39.32 45.23 -3.46
CA SER A 836 39.69 45.69 -4.80
C SER A 836 38.51 46.43 -5.44
N GLY A 837 38.72 47.70 -5.80
CA GLY A 837 37.68 48.54 -6.37
C GLY A 837 37.54 48.34 -7.88
N VAL A 838 36.33 48.11 -8.35
CA VAL A 838 35.95 48.28 -9.76
C VAL A 838 34.82 49.30 -9.80
N SER A 839 35.04 50.39 -10.53
CA SER A 839 34.11 51.53 -10.57
C SER A 839 32.93 51.26 -11.50
N GLY A 840 31.70 51.47 -11.01
CA GLY A 840 30.45 51.41 -11.78
C GLY A 840 29.56 52.63 -11.46
N PRO A 841 28.72 53.10 -12.40
CA PRO A 841 28.05 54.40 -12.30
C PRO A 841 26.88 54.44 -11.29
N PRO A 842 26.53 55.62 -10.76
CA PRO A 842 25.56 55.77 -9.67
C PRO A 842 24.10 55.80 -10.14
N GLY A 843 23.19 55.30 -9.28
CA GLY A 843 21.74 55.40 -9.44
C GLY A 843 21.02 55.41 -8.09
N SER A 844 19.98 56.24 -7.99
CA SER A 844 18.99 56.40 -6.90
C SER A 844 18.53 55.10 -6.20
N SER A 845 18.13 55.09 -4.91
CA SER A 845 17.99 56.18 -3.93
C SER A 845 17.89 55.61 -2.49
N ALA A 846 18.13 56.44 -1.47
CA ALA A 846 18.21 55.99 -0.07
C ALA A 846 16.85 55.95 0.67
N SER A 847 16.75 55.04 1.65
CA SER A 847 15.84 55.15 2.80
C SER A 847 16.58 54.76 4.08
N SER A 848 16.87 55.75 4.94
CA SER A 848 17.48 55.57 6.26
C SER A 848 16.51 54.96 7.28
N GLY A 849 16.94 54.19 8.28
CA GLY A 849 18.31 53.73 8.55
C GLY A 849 18.47 53.24 9.99
N SER A 850 19.64 52.68 10.31
CA SER A 850 20.10 52.43 11.69
C SER A 850 21.62 52.56 11.73
N SER A 851 22.16 53.11 12.81
CA SER A 851 23.60 53.39 12.95
C SER A 851 24.40 52.10 13.05
N GLY A 852 25.35 51.89 12.13
CA GLY A 852 26.17 50.69 12.10
C GLY A 852 27.18 50.62 13.25
N SER A 853 27.40 49.41 13.76
CA SER A 853 28.70 49.01 14.26
C SER A 853 29.40 48.20 13.16
N SER A 854 30.70 48.40 12.98
CA SER A 854 31.56 47.46 12.24
C SER A 854 31.86 46.25 13.15
N GLY A 855 30.80 45.54 13.55
CA GLY A 855 30.87 44.43 14.48
C GLY A 855 31.71 43.28 13.90
N GLY A 856 32.84 42.98 14.54
CA GLY A 856 33.64 41.82 14.21
C GLY A 856 32.79 40.55 14.34
N GLN A 857 32.71 39.75 13.28
CA GLN A 857 31.91 38.53 13.29
C GLN A 857 32.43 37.58 14.37
N SER A 858 31.54 37.02 15.19
CA SER A 858 31.90 36.17 16.32
C SER A 858 31.16 34.83 16.29
N LEU A 859 31.83 33.76 16.72
CA LEU A 859 31.25 32.45 16.99
C LEU A 859 31.53 32.09 18.46
N LEU A 860 30.52 31.68 19.22
CA LEU A 860 30.67 31.27 20.63
C LEU A 860 31.46 32.29 21.48
N GLY A 861 31.08 33.57 21.38
CA GLY A 861 31.73 34.69 22.06
C GLY A 861 33.20 34.94 21.68
N SER A 862 33.70 34.35 20.57
CA SER A 862 35.07 34.48 20.08
C SER A 862 35.07 35.13 18.69
N GLU A 863 35.94 36.11 18.46
CA GLU A 863 36.10 36.72 17.12
C GLU A 863 36.48 35.67 16.07
N LEU A 864 35.97 35.83 14.84
CA LEU A 864 36.31 35.05 13.65
C LEU A 864 37.70 35.45 13.10
N SER A 865 38.70 35.43 13.98
CA SER A 865 40.10 35.68 13.69
C SER A 865 40.94 34.52 14.22
N GLU A 866 42.11 34.26 13.61
CA GLU A 866 43.02 33.18 14.05
C GLU A 866 43.38 33.30 15.55
N ARG A 867 43.51 34.54 16.04
CA ARG A 867 43.75 34.88 17.45
C ARG A 867 42.51 34.66 18.32
N GLY A 868 41.34 35.12 17.89
CA GLY A 868 40.08 34.98 18.62
C GLY A 868 39.66 33.53 18.80
N LEU A 869 39.63 32.76 17.71
CA LEU A 869 39.25 31.34 17.71
C LEU A 869 40.21 30.48 18.56
N ARG A 870 41.52 30.78 18.54
CA ARG A 870 42.49 30.13 19.42
C ARG A 870 42.26 30.43 20.90
N PHE A 871 41.94 31.67 21.27
CA PHE A 871 41.56 32.00 22.66
C PHE A 871 40.25 31.31 23.08
N GLY A 872 39.28 31.18 22.17
CA GLY A 872 38.06 30.39 22.41
C GLY A 872 38.39 28.92 22.72
N LEU A 873 39.23 28.29 21.89
CA LEU A 873 39.67 26.91 22.10
C LEU A 873 40.51 26.72 23.38
N GLU A 874 41.44 27.63 23.69
CA GLU A 874 42.19 27.61 24.97
C GLU A 874 41.21 27.67 26.15
N ARG A 875 40.17 28.52 26.07
CA ARG A 875 39.13 28.62 27.10
C ARG A 875 38.36 27.31 27.27
N SER A 876 37.82 26.74 26.20
CA SER A 876 37.03 25.50 26.25
C SER A 876 37.84 24.30 26.73
N TYR A 877 39.07 24.11 26.24
CA TYR A 877 39.95 23.05 26.75
C TYR A 877 40.30 23.25 28.24
N ARG A 878 40.44 24.49 28.73
CA ARG A 878 40.61 24.79 30.17
C ARG A 878 39.33 24.64 30.99
N VAL A 879 38.13 24.62 30.39
CA VAL A 879 36.89 24.20 31.07
C VAL A 879 36.85 22.68 31.14
N LEU A 880 37.03 21.99 30.02
CA LEU A 880 37.05 20.52 29.96
C LEU A 880 38.08 19.91 30.93
N ALA A 881 39.29 20.45 31.02
CA ALA A 881 40.31 19.99 31.97
C ALA A 881 39.88 20.09 33.45
N ARG A 882 39.01 21.04 33.81
CA ARG A 882 38.46 21.17 35.17
C ARG A 882 37.32 20.17 35.44
N LEU A 883 36.57 19.77 34.40
CA LEU A 883 35.48 18.80 34.49
C LEU A 883 35.97 17.33 34.36
N ALA A 884 37.11 17.12 33.70
CA ALA A 884 37.77 15.83 33.52
C ALA A 884 38.00 15.13 34.85
N GLN A 885 37.48 13.90 34.98
CA GLN A 885 37.54 13.11 36.21
C GLN A 885 38.89 12.41 36.38
N GLN A 886 39.54 12.03 35.26
CA GLN A 886 40.80 11.31 35.28
C GLN A 886 42.00 12.26 35.19
N GLY A 887 43.03 12.03 36.02
CA GLY A 887 44.25 12.87 36.02
C GLY A 887 44.97 12.90 34.66
N ARG A 888 44.98 11.77 33.94
CA ARG A 888 45.56 11.67 32.59
C ARG A 888 44.78 12.52 31.57
N GLU A 889 43.45 12.35 31.51
CA GLU A 889 42.56 13.13 30.64
C GLU A 889 42.76 14.64 30.88
N ARG A 890 42.83 15.06 32.14
CA ARG A 890 43.11 16.45 32.54
C ARG A 890 44.44 16.96 32.00
N ILE A 891 45.51 16.18 32.07
CA ILE A 891 46.83 16.53 31.52
C ILE A 891 46.73 16.71 29.99
N GLU A 892 46.18 15.72 29.28
CA GLU A 892 46.06 15.77 27.82
C GLU A 892 45.14 16.91 27.32
N LEU A 893 44.21 17.41 28.15
CA LEU A 893 43.39 18.60 27.86
C LEU A 893 44.13 19.92 28.15
N VAL A 894 44.94 19.98 29.21
CA VAL A 894 45.81 21.14 29.50
C VAL A 894 46.90 21.30 28.44
N GLU A 895 47.49 20.20 27.96
CA GLU A 895 48.45 20.22 26.84
C GLU A 895 47.81 20.77 25.56
N ARG A 896 46.61 20.30 25.19
CA ARG A 896 45.83 20.84 24.05
C ARG A 896 45.56 22.34 24.22
N ALA A 897 45.17 22.80 25.41
CA ALA A 897 44.97 24.22 25.69
C ALA A 897 46.25 25.05 25.54
N ASN A 898 47.39 24.54 26.02
CA ASN A 898 48.68 25.22 25.95
C ASN A 898 49.23 25.30 24.51
N LEU A 899 49.02 24.26 23.68
CA LEU A 899 49.39 24.24 22.26
C LEU A 899 48.62 25.27 21.42
N LEU A 900 47.40 25.63 21.85
CA LEU A 900 46.53 26.56 21.15
C LEU A 900 46.64 28.01 21.64
N ARG A 901 47.38 28.27 22.73
CA ARG A 901 47.62 29.63 23.25
C ARG A 901 48.25 30.53 22.17
N PRO A 902 47.63 31.67 21.82
CA PRO A 902 48.24 32.65 20.92
C PRO A 902 49.57 33.19 21.47
N ARG A 903 50.61 33.24 20.63
CA ARG A 903 51.88 33.89 20.96
C ARG A 903 51.67 35.39 21.14
N THR A 904 51.67 35.83 22.39
CA THR A 904 51.90 37.23 22.75
C THR A 904 53.39 37.52 22.59
N TRP A 905 53.73 38.48 21.74
CA TRP A 905 55.06 39.09 21.78
C TRP A 905 55.13 39.97 23.04
N VAL A 906 56.29 39.93 23.71
CA VAL A 906 56.67 40.72 24.89
C VAL A 906 57.98 41.41 24.55
#